data_AF-A0AAD7GF52-F1
#
_entry.id   AF-A0AAD7GF52-F1
#
_cell.length_a   1.000
_cell.length_b   1.000
_cell.length_c   1.000
_cell.angle_alpha   90.00
_cell.angle_beta   90.00
_cell.angle_gamma   90.00
#
_symmetry.space_group_name_H-M   'P 1'
#
loop_
_entity.id
_entity.type
_entity.pdbx_description
1 polymer ?
#
loop_
_entity_poly.entity_id
_entity_poly.type
_entity_poly.pdbx_seq_one_letter_code
_entity_poly.pdbx_strand_id
1 'polypeptide(L)'
;VNGEKKAMAGHIRKCPHATAKEKAVAAEVNPTKAERKSTQVTEAEASKRAREATAAVEKSFKQLKLEVFKGLDIPFSASQKEAIHAQFLRATQSANLPEMWTSDAEILKLFMMFRLRAGDVIPSRTQLGGSLLKDASDRIDAEIAETLNGENVIMCTDGWRSNRKDAVGGVSVSHKFKSTLIDLIRINSWGKDGEFMAQRFAEMIDQAEDKWGCIVVAFLTDNDAGSKKGRKILGITRAWLLLFPCCSHQGQLILAKYLRENPKAAQLMEELIESVNWINSKDKVRDIFDKTQDTLTKKILAYILPNLTRWMTHLVASLRFFSLKGPVRDAILNKRDELVAAHVGAETNPHKRDEMREVALAHCATLEPNAWWDELEKIIPDLEHICYLTNIAQSDHVCPDQFLLALAGLFLHFAGFSVRPRAEDCALGKRMCARIKKRFKELDQAVFIFALVINPFQKLSRFGDKANIDVFVLSTELIALYKRVKSRPPSTPRTPEQQQRHENKQKRDMQSLSAAFMQYLSGTGPFAIWETPQIQETYVDLNGNNPIPFWEMFRTNSLVAELANFSLLLLYLVANQAGLEHSFSDFSNKKNKKRNRLGLTKMAQQTKVTRDLRNKQYEEGLAEKRDGRTNHSEEQVKLLLAVPCYAEALLSDTDDSDAEVTERASVLVKSKAAWRKQTAKWQEELREEELEREAEGSAGREDEDDDEELPSTVSVPAAPRLRRSRSWFPVTLANLFGGTVSRPIGKPARRPRVVSEEALYMELLGAEHSEEEPDAGALEGSGDDSEE
;
A
#
# COMPACT_ATOMS: atom_id res chain seq x y z
N VAL A 1 40.68 41.58 35.43
CA VAL A 1 40.82 41.16 36.85
C VAL A 1 40.02 39.89 37.02
N ASN A 2 40.66 38.75 37.28
CA ASN A 2 39.98 37.46 37.37
C ASN A 2 39.69 37.16 38.85
N GLY A 3 38.43 37.30 39.27
CA GLY A 3 38.01 37.02 40.65
C GLY A 3 37.38 35.63 40.78
N GLU A 4 37.84 34.83 41.75
CA GLU A 4 37.21 33.54 42.02
C GLU A 4 35.78 33.68 42.56
N LYS A 5 34.89 32.78 42.14
CA LYS A 5 33.48 32.74 42.58
C LYS A 5 33.33 32.65 44.12
N LYS A 6 34.28 31.99 44.80
CA LYS A 6 34.34 31.91 46.28
C LYS A 6 34.71 33.24 46.93
N ALA A 7 35.61 34.02 46.34
CA ALA A 7 35.98 35.35 46.83
C ALA A 7 34.81 36.33 46.68
N MET A 8 34.10 36.28 45.54
CA MET A 8 32.90 37.09 45.33
C MET A 8 31.77 36.72 46.31
N ALA A 9 31.52 35.43 46.56
CA ALA A 9 30.59 34.98 47.61
C ALA A 9 31.01 35.47 49.01
N GLY A 10 32.32 35.42 49.34
CA GLY A 10 32.87 35.95 50.59
C GLY A 10 32.67 37.46 50.76
N HIS A 11 32.72 38.23 49.67
CA HIS A 11 32.40 39.66 49.67
C HIS A 11 30.89 39.90 49.85
N ILE A 12 30.03 39.17 49.12
CA ILE A 12 28.57 39.30 49.19
C ILE A 12 28.04 39.00 50.60
N ARG A 13 28.54 37.95 51.28
CA ARG A 13 28.18 37.65 52.69
C ARG A 13 28.48 38.83 53.65
N LYS A 14 29.46 39.70 53.33
CA LYS A 14 29.89 40.85 54.16
C LYS A 14 29.43 42.22 53.67
N CYS A 15 28.89 42.33 52.45
CA CYS A 15 28.50 43.61 51.87
C CYS A 15 27.27 44.20 52.60
N PRO A 16 27.30 45.45 53.09
CA PRO A 16 26.14 46.05 53.77
C PRO A 16 24.93 46.21 52.84
N HIS A 17 25.17 46.47 51.54
CA HIS A 17 24.11 46.70 50.54
C HIS A 17 23.50 45.43 49.93
N ALA A 18 24.12 44.26 50.11
CA ALA A 18 23.57 43.00 49.57
C ALA A 18 22.31 42.56 50.35
N THR A 19 21.28 42.12 49.63
CA THR A 19 20.00 41.69 50.22
C THR A 19 20.11 40.37 50.98
N ALA A 20 19.11 40.07 51.81
CA ALA A 20 19.04 38.81 52.55
C ALA A 20 19.06 37.56 51.64
N LYS A 21 18.43 37.63 50.45
CA LYS A 21 18.44 36.53 49.48
C LYS A 21 19.82 36.29 48.87
N GLU A 22 20.52 37.36 48.49
CA GLU A 22 21.89 37.26 47.94
C GLU A 22 22.88 36.75 48.98
N LYS A 23 22.73 37.17 50.25
CA LYS A 23 23.52 36.67 51.39
C LYS A 23 23.26 35.19 51.68
N ALA A 24 22.04 34.70 51.48
CA ALA A 24 21.70 33.28 51.61
C ALA A 24 22.34 32.43 50.49
N VAL A 25 22.20 32.83 49.22
CA VAL A 25 22.85 32.14 48.08
C VAL A 25 24.39 32.15 48.22
N ALA A 26 24.96 33.25 48.71
CA ALA A 26 26.39 33.33 49.00
C ALA A 26 26.82 32.44 50.19
N ALA A 27 25.92 32.04 51.08
CA ALA A 27 26.18 31.08 52.15
C ALA A 27 26.24 29.64 51.64
N GLU A 28 25.31 29.24 50.78
CA GLU A 28 25.30 27.91 50.14
C GLU A 28 26.55 27.66 49.28
N VAL A 29 27.01 28.68 48.54
CA VAL A 29 28.20 28.61 47.68
C VAL A 29 29.51 28.59 48.48
N ASN A 30 29.51 29.05 49.74
CA ASN A 30 30.70 29.05 50.60
C ASN A 30 30.34 28.87 52.10
N PRO A 31 29.95 27.65 52.52
CA PRO A 31 29.45 27.38 53.87
C PRO A 31 30.57 27.16 54.89
N THR A 32 30.38 27.70 56.09
CA THR A 32 31.32 27.72 57.21
C THR A 32 31.46 26.35 57.91
N LYS A 33 32.51 26.22 58.73
CA LYS A 33 32.80 25.01 59.51
C LYS A 33 31.75 24.69 60.59
N ALA A 34 30.91 25.65 60.96
CA ALA A 34 29.77 25.45 61.86
C ALA A 34 28.53 24.97 61.09
N GLU A 35 28.20 25.61 59.96
CA GLU A 35 27.08 25.24 59.07
C GLU A 35 27.22 23.78 58.53
N ARG A 36 28.46 23.28 58.39
CA ARG A 36 28.72 21.87 58.03
C ARG A 36 28.57 20.86 59.18
N LYS A 37 28.49 21.31 60.44
CA LYS A 37 28.48 20.42 61.62
C LYS A 37 27.09 19.96 62.04
N SER A 38 26.04 20.74 61.78
CA SER A 38 24.66 20.35 62.12
C SER A 38 24.17 19.15 61.31
N THR A 39 24.54 19.06 60.03
CA THR A 39 24.08 18.01 59.11
C THR A 39 24.59 16.61 59.47
N GLN A 40 25.76 16.50 60.13
CA GLN A 40 26.36 15.21 60.49
C GLN A 40 25.89 14.64 61.83
N VAL A 41 25.28 15.46 62.69
CA VAL A 41 24.77 14.99 64.00
C VAL A 41 23.47 14.20 63.83
N THR A 42 22.61 14.62 62.90
CA THR A 42 21.28 14.02 62.67
C THR A 42 21.31 12.58 62.14
N GLU A 43 22.35 12.16 61.42
CA GLU A 43 22.46 10.78 60.90
C GLU A 43 23.02 9.80 61.95
N ALA A 44 23.88 10.28 62.86
CA ALA A 44 24.58 9.43 63.82
C ALA A 44 23.66 8.86 64.92
N GLU A 45 22.73 9.67 65.45
CA GLU A 45 21.84 9.23 66.54
C GLU A 45 20.75 8.27 66.06
N ALA A 46 20.26 8.44 64.82
CA ALA A 46 19.29 7.54 64.20
C ALA A 46 19.85 6.12 64.03
N SER A 47 21.11 6.00 63.58
CA SER A 47 21.74 4.70 63.34
C SER A 47 21.99 3.88 64.62
N LYS A 48 22.07 4.52 65.80
CA LYS A 48 22.32 3.81 67.06
C LYS A 48 21.06 3.12 67.58
N ARG A 49 19.94 3.86 67.68
CA ARG A 49 18.65 3.30 68.15
C ARG A 49 18.14 2.15 67.28
N ALA A 50 18.43 2.16 65.98
CA ALA A 50 18.04 1.08 65.07
C ALA A 50 18.72 -0.27 65.37
N ARG A 51 19.99 -0.26 65.84
CA ARG A 51 20.77 -1.49 66.10
C ARG A 51 20.46 -2.16 67.44
N GLU A 52 20.09 -1.37 68.45
CA GLU A 52 19.75 -1.89 69.78
C GLU A 52 18.34 -2.53 69.79
N ALA A 53 17.45 -2.12 68.87
CA ALA A 53 16.10 -2.69 68.72
C ALA A 53 16.07 -4.04 67.96
N THR A 54 16.86 -4.21 66.89
CA THR A 54 16.81 -5.43 66.07
C THR A 54 17.31 -6.68 66.82
N ALA A 55 18.39 -6.55 67.60
CA ALA A 55 18.99 -7.64 68.35
C ALA A 55 18.07 -8.25 69.45
N ALA A 56 17.02 -7.53 69.85
CA ALA A 56 16.00 -8.03 70.77
C ALA A 56 14.92 -8.87 70.08
N VAL A 57 14.59 -8.56 68.81
CA VAL A 57 13.49 -9.19 68.05
C VAL A 57 13.91 -10.54 67.45
N GLU A 58 15.16 -10.69 67.02
CA GLU A 58 15.68 -11.92 66.40
C GLU A 58 15.61 -13.16 67.31
N LYS A 59 15.45 -12.98 68.62
CA LYS A 59 15.38 -14.09 69.59
C LYS A 59 13.97 -14.63 69.87
N SER A 60 12.89 -14.04 69.34
CA SER A 60 11.53 -14.36 69.81
C SER A 60 10.52 -14.83 68.75
N PHE A 61 10.85 -14.88 67.46
CA PHE A 61 9.87 -15.22 66.41
C PHE A 61 10.19 -16.51 65.65
N LYS A 62 9.30 -17.51 65.74
CA LYS A 62 9.31 -18.68 64.85
C LYS A 62 8.63 -18.35 63.52
N GLN A 63 9.24 -18.84 62.45
CA GLN A 63 8.88 -18.50 61.07
C GLN A 63 7.55 -19.13 60.62
N LEU A 64 6.59 -18.27 60.23
CA LEU A 64 5.66 -18.61 59.15
C LEU A 64 6.29 -18.18 57.82
N LYS A 65 6.00 -18.90 56.73
CA LYS A 65 6.53 -18.57 55.39
C LYS A 65 5.97 -17.22 54.93
N LEU A 66 6.85 -16.24 54.80
CA LEU A 66 6.61 -15.01 54.04
C LEU A 66 7.15 -15.19 52.62
N GLU A 67 6.34 -14.89 51.62
CA GLU A 67 6.79 -14.85 50.24
C GLU A 67 7.61 -13.57 50.00
N VAL A 68 8.85 -13.75 49.50
CA VAL A 68 9.79 -12.65 49.29
C VAL A 68 9.65 -12.13 47.86
N PHE A 69 8.68 -11.24 47.64
CA PHE A 69 8.58 -10.48 46.40
C PHE A 69 9.82 -9.59 46.24
N LYS A 70 10.47 -9.64 45.08
CA LYS A 70 11.55 -8.70 44.75
C LYS A 70 10.91 -7.35 44.40
N GLY A 71 11.70 -6.27 44.49
CA GLY A 71 11.21 -4.87 44.56
C GLY A 71 10.50 -4.28 43.33
N LEU A 72 9.96 -5.11 42.42
CA LEU A 72 9.04 -4.75 41.34
C LEU A 72 7.76 -5.61 41.37
N ASP A 73 7.81 -6.80 41.99
CA ASP A 73 6.73 -7.80 41.97
C ASP A 73 5.74 -7.63 43.13
N ILE A 74 5.60 -6.43 43.70
CA ILE A 74 4.72 -6.17 44.85
C ILE A 74 3.26 -6.16 44.36
N PRO A 75 2.40 -7.11 44.78
CA PRO A 75 1.03 -7.15 44.30
C PRO A 75 0.20 -5.99 44.88
N PHE A 76 -0.32 -5.14 44.00
CA PHE A 76 -1.26 -4.07 44.38
C PHE A 76 -2.51 -4.64 45.07
N SER A 77 -2.95 -4.02 46.17
CA SER A 77 -4.25 -4.31 46.79
C SER A 77 -5.41 -3.99 45.82
N ALA A 78 -6.60 -4.53 46.06
CA ALA A 78 -7.79 -4.20 45.27
C ALA A 78 -8.03 -2.68 45.23
N SER A 79 -7.98 -2.00 46.38
CA SER A 79 -8.10 -0.55 46.50
C SER A 79 -6.99 0.25 45.79
N GLN A 80 -5.77 -0.30 45.69
CA GLN A 80 -4.70 0.32 44.89
C GLN A 80 -4.95 0.14 43.40
N LYS A 81 -5.41 -1.03 42.95
CA LYS A 81 -5.80 -1.27 41.55
C LYS A 81 -6.94 -0.35 41.14
N GLU A 82 -7.99 -0.24 41.95
CA GLU A 82 -9.11 0.69 41.74
C GLU A 82 -8.62 2.15 41.62
N ALA A 83 -7.76 2.60 42.54
CA ALA A 83 -7.20 3.96 42.50
C ALA A 83 -6.33 4.20 41.25
N ILE A 84 -5.55 3.20 40.81
CA ILE A 84 -4.76 3.24 39.58
C ILE A 84 -5.69 3.31 38.37
N HIS A 85 -6.69 2.43 38.26
CA HIS A 85 -7.65 2.41 37.14
C HIS A 85 -8.41 3.74 37.03
N ALA A 86 -8.88 4.29 38.16
CA ALA A 86 -9.53 5.60 38.21
C ALA A 86 -8.59 6.73 37.77
N GLN A 87 -7.30 6.67 38.12
CA GLN A 87 -6.33 7.67 37.69
C GLN A 87 -5.89 7.51 36.23
N PHE A 88 -5.89 6.28 35.68
CA PHE A 88 -5.73 6.00 34.25
C PHE A 88 -6.89 6.58 33.44
N LEU A 89 -8.14 6.33 33.83
CA LEU A 89 -9.32 6.91 33.19
C LEU A 89 -9.27 8.45 33.20
N ARG A 90 -8.94 9.05 34.36
CA ARG A 90 -8.75 10.50 34.48
C ARG A 90 -7.63 11.04 33.60
N ALA A 91 -6.52 10.31 33.45
CA ALA A 91 -5.43 10.71 32.56
C ALA A 91 -5.84 10.65 31.08
N THR A 92 -6.45 9.53 30.65
CA THR A 92 -6.96 9.32 29.28
C THR A 92 -7.88 10.45 28.85
N GLN A 93 -8.91 10.71 29.66
CA GLN A 93 -9.94 11.71 29.39
C GLN A 93 -9.39 13.15 29.51
N SER A 94 -8.58 13.45 30.54
CA SER A 94 -8.00 14.80 30.72
C SER A 94 -6.94 15.16 29.67
N ALA A 95 -6.30 14.18 29.04
CA ALA A 95 -5.30 14.41 27.99
C ALA A 95 -5.86 14.22 26.56
N ASN A 96 -7.13 13.79 26.41
CA ASN A 96 -7.74 13.41 25.13
C ASN A 96 -6.87 12.37 24.40
N LEU A 97 -6.52 11.27 25.07
CA LEU A 97 -5.81 10.13 24.46
C LEU A 97 -6.83 9.08 23.97
N PRO A 98 -6.59 8.38 22.84
CA PRO A 98 -7.39 7.22 22.43
C PRO A 98 -7.14 6.06 23.39
N GLU A 99 -8.15 5.23 23.71
CA GLU A 99 -8.09 4.37 24.90
C GLU A 99 -6.99 3.30 24.81
N MET A 100 -6.66 2.83 23.59
CA MET A 100 -5.53 1.93 23.31
C MET A 100 -4.15 2.39 23.85
N TRP A 101 -3.96 3.68 24.19
CA TRP A 101 -2.68 4.16 24.73
C TRP A 101 -2.23 3.43 26.01
N THR A 102 -3.16 2.85 26.78
CA THR A 102 -2.83 2.12 28.01
C THR A 102 -2.11 0.80 27.77
N SER A 103 -2.21 0.27 26.55
CA SER A 103 -1.68 -1.03 26.14
C SER A 103 -0.50 -0.92 25.16
N ASP A 104 -0.13 0.31 24.78
CA ASP A 104 1.02 0.57 23.89
C ASP A 104 2.34 0.12 24.54
N ALA A 105 3.18 -0.58 23.77
CA ALA A 105 4.41 -1.17 24.27
C ALA A 105 5.43 -0.13 24.79
N GLU A 106 5.52 1.05 24.18
CA GLU A 106 6.43 2.10 24.64
C GLU A 106 5.88 2.83 25.88
N ILE A 107 4.56 2.93 26.02
CA ILE A 107 3.91 3.39 27.27
C ILE A 107 4.15 2.39 28.40
N LEU A 108 4.05 1.08 28.16
CA LEU A 108 4.33 0.05 29.16
C LEU A 108 5.83 0.03 29.54
N LYS A 109 6.75 0.10 28.56
CA LYS A 109 8.20 0.28 28.79
C LYS A 109 8.46 1.54 29.64
N LEU A 110 7.79 2.66 29.36
CA LEU A 110 7.91 3.90 30.12
C LEU A 110 7.42 3.77 31.58
N PHE A 111 6.29 3.09 31.82
CA PHE A 111 5.81 2.82 33.17
C PHE A 111 6.77 1.91 33.97
N MET A 112 7.37 0.90 33.34
CA MET A 112 8.41 0.06 33.98
C MET A 112 9.69 0.85 34.35
N MET A 113 10.02 1.90 33.59
CA MET A 113 11.16 2.77 33.90
C MET A 113 10.90 3.73 35.07
N PHE A 114 9.64 4.07 35.35
CA PHE A 114 9.31 5.05 36.37
C PHE A 114 9.46 4.55 37.81
N ARG A 115 9.96 5.44 38.67
CA ARG A 115 10.11 5.26 40.12
C ARG A 115 9.55 6.47 40.86
N LEU A 116 9.70 6.53 42.17
CA LEU A 116 9.24 7.59 43.10
C LEU A 116 9.60 9.05 42.74
N ARG A 117 10.36 9.30 41.67
CA ARG A 117 10.70 10.65 41.16
C ARG A 117 10.50 10.80 39.64
N ALA A 118 9.48 10.15 39.07
CA ALA A 118 9.14 10.28 37.64
C ALA A 118 9.01 11.74 37.17
N GLY A 119 8.47 12.63 38.02
CA GLY A 119 8.32 14.06 37.72
C GLY A 119 9.62 14.81 37.40
N ASP A 120 10.77 14.36 37.93
CA ASP A 120 12.07 15.02 37.72
C ASP A 120 12.65 14.74 36.32
N VAL A 121 12.12 13.75 35.60
CA VAL A 121 12.68 13.24 34.32
C VAL A 121 11.75 13.34 33.12
N ILE A 122 10.49 13.77 33.31
CA ILE A 122 9.53 13.94 32.20
C ILE A 122 9.97 15.11 31.30
N PRO A 123 10.19 14.88 29.98
CA PRO A 123 10.63 15.94 29.07
C PRO A 123 9.51 16.94 28.80
N SER A 124 9.87 18.23 28.66
CA SER A 124 8.90 19.24 28.25
C SER A 124 8.42 18.99 26.80
N ARG A 125 7.22 19.46 26.47
CA ARG A 125 6.65 19.38 25.11
C ARG A 125 7.58 19.93 24.01
N THR A 126 8.46 20.87 24.37
CA THR A 126 9.42 21.52 23.46
C THR A 126 10.66 20.66 23.23
N GLN A 127 11.13 19.92 24.24
CA GLN A 127 12.20 18.93 24.09
C GLN A 127 11.70 17.69 23.33
N LEU A 128 10.57 17.13 23.77
CA LEU A 128 9.95 15.96 23.15
C LEU A 128 9.63 16.21 21.67
N GLY A 129 8.94 17.31 21.37
CA GLY A 129 8.61 17.72 20.01
C GLY A 129 9.67 18.56 19.32
N GLY A 130 10.93 18.49 19.75
CA GLY A 130 12.04 19.31 19.26
C GLY A 130 13.32 18.49 19.18
N SER A 131 14.24 18.69 20.12
CA SER A 131 15.54 17.99 20.12
C SER A 131 15.37 16.48 20.15
N LEU A 132 14.60 15.90 21.06
CA LEU A 132 14.49 14.44 21.21
C LEU A 132 13.92 13.75 19.95
N LEU A 133 12.94 14.39 19.30
CA LEU A 133 12.40 13.93 18.03
C LEU A 133 13.42 14.04 16.88
N LYS A 134 14.22 15.10 16.84
CA LYS A 134 15.31 15.25 15.87
C LYS A 134 16.40 14.20 16.14
N ASP A 135 16.88 14.07 17.38
CA ASP A 135 17.93 13.14 17.78
C ASP A 135 17.53 11.66 17.54
N ALA A 136 16.23 11.34 17.55
CA ALA A 136 15.70 10.03 17.15
C ALA A 136 15.64 9.89 15.62
N SER A 137 15.13 10.89 14.90
CA SER A 137 15.06 10.86 13.43
C SER A 137 16.45 10.86 12.78
N ASP A 138 17.43 11.57 13.35
CA ASP A 138 18.81 11.63 12.86
C ASP A 138 19.52 10.27 12.99
N ARG A 139 19.17 9.45 14.01
CA ARG A 139 19.66 8.06 14.13
C ARG A 139 19.04 7.18 13.05
N ILE A 140 17.74 7.30 12.82
CA ILE A 140 17.06 6.52 11.78
C ILE A 140 17.53 6.96 10.38
N ASP A 141 17.90 8.23 10.18
CA ASP A 141 18.60 8.69 8.98
C ASP A 141 19.97 7.99 8.82
N ALA A 142 20.74 7.78 9.90
CA ALA A 142 21.99 7.02 9.85
C ALA A 142 21.75 5.51 9.58
N GLU A 143 20.79 4.87 10.25
CA GLU A 143 20.39 3.46 10.02
C GLU A 143 19.94 3.24 8.56
N ILE A 144 19.20 4.19 7.98
CA ILE A 144 18.75 4.14 6.58
C ILE A 144 19.94 4.37 5.62
N ALA A 145 20.85 5.31 5.91
CA ALA A 145 22.03 5.51 5.07
C ALA A 145 22.92 4.26 5.04
N GLU A 146 23.13 3.59 6.18
CA GLU A 146 23.87 2.32 6.25
C GLU A 146 23.14 1.19 5.47
N THR A 147 21.81 1.15 5.53
CA THR A 147 20.98 0.13 4.85
C THR A 147 20.92 0.31 3.33
N LEU A 148 20.99 1.55 2.82
CA LEU A 148 20.79 1.89 1.40
C LEU A 148 22.10 2.17 0.63
N ASN A 149 23.21 2.47 1.30
CA ASN A 149 24.46 2.84 0.64
C ASN A 149 25.03 1.70 -0.23
N GLY A 150 25.12 1.95 -1.53
CA GLY A 150 25.56 1.00 -2.55
C GLY A 150 24.50 0.00 -3.02
N GLU A 151 23.31 0.01 -2.44
CA GLU A 151 22.22 -0.91 -2.78
C GLU A 151 21.31 -0.34 -3.89
N ASN A 152 20.68 -1.23 -4.65
CA ASN A 152 19.79 -0.87 -5.76
C ASN A 152 18.37 -0.63 -5.23
N VAL A 153 17.78 0.52 -5.56
CA VAL A 153 16.46 0.94 -5.07
C VAL A 153 15.50 1.33 -6.19
N ILE A 154 14.20 1.16 -5.94
CA ILE A 154 13.11 1.75 -6.72
C ILE A 154 12.71 3.04 -6.01
N MET A 155 12.61 4.16 -6.71
CA MET A 155 12.08 5.41 -6.14
C MET A 155 10.69 5.71 -6.68
N CYS A 156 9.79 6.16 -5.81
CA CYS A 156 8.48 6.67 -6.19
C CYS A 156 8.20 8.02 -5.53
N THR A 157 7.34 8.81 -6.17
CA THR A 157 6.81 10.05 -5.59
C THR A 157 5.30 10.11 -5.82
N ASP A 158 4.59 10.79 -4.93
CA ASP A 158 3.13 10.93 -4.94
C ASP A 158 2.69 12.20 -4.18
N GLY A 159 1.47 12.70 -4.41
CA GLY A 159 1.05 14.07 -4.09
C GLY A 159 -0.06 14.25 -3.05
N TRP A 160 0.27 14.15 -1.76
CA TRP A 160 -0.65 14.43 -0.65
C TRP A 160 -1.05 15.90 -0.54
N ARG A 161 -2.34 16.20 -0.34
CA ARG A 161 -2.81 17.56 0.03
C ARG A 161 -3.26 17.59 1.49
N SER A 162 -2.73 18.55 2.24
CA SER A 162 -3.04 18.69 3.67
C SER A 162 -4.33 19.48 3.95
N ASN A 163 -4.84 19.37 5.18
CA ASN A 163 -5.93 20.19 5.75
C ASN A 163 -5.77 21.73 5.62
N ARG A 164 -4.62 22.23 5.18
CA ARG A 164 -4.35 23.66 4.86
C ARG A 164 -4.45 24.00 3.37
N LYS A 165 -4.87 23.06 2.53
CA LYS A 165 -4.73 23.07 1.06
C LYS A 165 -3.28 23.11 0.53
N ASP A 166 -2.24 23.12 1.40
CA ASP A 166 -0.84 22.87 0.99
C ASP A 166 -0.73 21.52 0.27
N ALA A 167 -0.04 21.50 -0.88
CA ALA A 167 0.28 20.29 -1.63
C ALA A 167 1.72 19.85 -1.30
N VAL A 168 1.92 18.56 -1.07
CA VAL A 168 3.16 17.96 -0.57
C VAL A 168 3.48 16.72 -1.40
N GLY A 169 4.62 16.72 -2.08
CA GLY A 169 5.18 15.53 -2.71
C GLY A 169 5.89 14.69 -1.65
N GLY A 170 5.41 13.46 -1.42
CA GLY A 170 6.16 12.45 -0.68
C GLY A 170 7.11 11.72 -1.61
N VAL A 171 8.35 11.51 -1.19
CA VAL A 171 9.35 10.72 -1.94
C VAL A 171 9.75 9.51 -1.10
N SER A 172 9.60 8.31 -1.66
CA SER A 172 9.94 7.04 -1.01
C SER A 172 10.88 6.21 -1.88
N VAL A 173 11.74 5.42 -1.25
CA VAL A 173 12.56 4.40 -1.90
C VAL A 173 12.23 3.02 -1.34
N SER A 174 12.07 2.02 -2.21
CA SER A 174 11.90 0.62 -1.84
C SER A 174 13.18 -0.16 -2.08
N HIS A 175 13.58 -0.93 -1.07
CA HIS A 175 14.66 -1.91 -1.08
C HIS A 175 14.14 -3.18 -0.41
N LYS A 176 14.15 -4.31 -1.13
CA LYS A 176 13.67 -5.62 -0.63
C LYS A 176 12.28 -5.53 0.03
N PHE A 177 11.33 -4.89 -0.67
CA PHE A 177 9.97 -4.58 -0.23
C PHE A 177 9.84 -3.58 0.94
N LYS A 178 10.93 -3.16 1.60
CA LYS A 178 10.93 -2.16 2.68
C LYS A 178 10.90 -0.73 2.09
N SER A 179 9.76 -0.36 1.49
CA SER A 179 9.45 1.03 1.08
C SER A 179 9.75 2.00 2.23
N THR A 180 10.39 3.13 1.97
CA THR A 180 10.93 4.06 2.98
C THR A 180 10.87 5.52 2.54
N LEU A 181 10.03 6.31 3.21
CA LEU A 181 9.93 7.76 3.04
C LEU A 181 11.28 8.44 3.33
N ILE A 182 11.84 9.08 2.31
CA ILE A 182 13.13 9.78 2.38
C ILE A 182 13.00 11.31 2.40
N ASP A 183 11.95 11.88 1.79
CA ASP A 183 11.71 13.34 1.83
C ASP A 183 10.22 13.73 1.72
N LEU A 184 9.90 14.98 2.10
CA LEU A 184 8.60 15.62 1.98
C LEU A 184 8.72 17.05 1.44
N ILE A 185 8.53 17.19 0.13
CA ILE A 185 8.73 18.44 -0.61
C ILE A 185 7.40 19.20 -0.73
N ARG A 186 7.40 20.53 -0.57
CA ARG A 186 6.19 21.35 -0.81
C ARG A 186 6.07 21.67 -2.31
N ILE A 187 5.07 21.09 -2.97
CA ILE A 187 4.89 21.17 -4.44
C ILE A 187 3.88 22.25 -4.89
N ASN A 188 3.44 23.12 -3.97
CA ASN A 188 2.49 24.23 -4.22
C ASN A 188 2.84 25.16 -5.40
N SER A 189 4.11 25.23 -5.82
CA SER A 189 4.62 26.14 -6.85
C SER A 189 5.28 25.41 -8.02
N TRP A 190 4.85 24.17 -8.29
CA TRP A 190 5.41 23.34 -9.35
C TRP A 190 4.63 23.52 -10.66
N GLY A 191 5.35 23.51 -11.79
CA GLY A 191 4.73 23.40 -13.11
C GLY A 191 4.08 22.03 -13.28
N LYS A 192 2.94 21.99 -13.98
CA LYS A 192 2.29 20.73 -14.42
C LYS A 192 2.86 20.20 -15.74
N ASP A 193 3.75 20.95 -16.39
CA ASP A 193 4.36 20.58 -17.66
C ASP A 193 5.38 19.44 -17.50
N GLY A 194 5.42 18.54 -18.48
CA GLY A 194 6.29 17.36 -18.44
C GLY A 194 7.78 17.69 -18.38
N GLU A 195 8.19 18.81 -18.96
CA GLU A 195 9.57 19.32 -18.93
C GLU A 195 9.99 19.68 -17.49
N PHE A 196 9.19 20.47 -16.77
CA PHE A 196 9.42 20.78 -15.35
C PHE A 196 9.34 19.51 -14.48
N MET A 197 8.36 18.63 -14.72
CA MET A 197 8.22 17.38 -13.97
C MET A 197 9.43 16.45 -14.18
N ALA A 198 9.93 16.32 -15.41
CA ALA A 198 11.16 15.57 -15.70
C ALA A 198 12.39 16.14 -14.98
N GLN A 199 12.52 17.48 -14.94
CA GLN A 199 13.58 18.13 -14.15
C GLN A 199 13.45 17.79 -12.65
N ARG A 200 12.24 17.88 -12.08
CA ARG A 200 12.03 17.56 -10.65
C ARG A 200 12.29 16.09 -10.34
N PHE A 201 11.91 15.16 -11.22
CA PHE A 201 12.23 13.74 -11.05
C PHE A 201 13.74 13.48 -11.11
N ALA A 202 14.47 14.13 -12.02
CA ALA A 202 15.93 14.09 -12.04
C ALA A 202 16.55 14.65 -10.74
N GLU A 203 16.11 15.82 -10.29
CA GLU A 203 16.57 16.44 -9.04
C GLU A 203 16.29 15.58 -7.80
N MET A 204 15.12 14.89 -7.73
CA MET A 204 14.82 13.95 -6.65
C MET A 204 15.79 12.75 -6.65
N ILE A 205 16.08 12.19 -7.82
CA ILE A 205 16.99 11.04 -7.95
C ILE A 205 18.38 11.45 -7.46
N ASP A 206 18.91 12.56 -7.96
CA ASP A 206 20.26 13.01 -7.60
C ASP A 206 20.37 13.30 -6.10
N GLN A 207 19.36 13.94 -5.50
CA GLN A 207 19.32 14.19 -4.05
C GLN A 207 19.19 12.91 -3.20
N ALA A 208 18.47 11.89 -3.69
CA ALA A 208 18.38 10.61 -3.01
C ALA A 208 19.73 9.86 -3.04
N GLU A 209 20.39 9.83 -4.18
CA GLU A 209 21.65 9.14 -4.37
C GLU A 209 22.80 9.85 -3.63
N ASP A 210 22.88 11.18 -3.70
CA ASP A 210 23.88 11.98 -2.97
C ASP A 210 23.69 11.90 -1.44
N LYS A 211 22.44 11.86 -0.94
CA LYS A 211 22.17 11.82 0.51
C LYS A 211 22.33 10.41 1.11
N TRP A 212 21.84 9.37 0.43
CA TRP A 212 21.74 8.02 1.00
C TRP A 212 22.76 7.04 0.41
N GLY A 213 23.56 7.44 -0.58
CA GLY A 213 24.54 6.59 -1.26
C GLY A 213 23.93 5.46 -2.10
N CYS A 214 22.61 5.49 -2.33
CA CYS A 214 21.88 4.44 -3.02
C CYS A 214 22.02 4.53 -4.55
N ILE A 215 21.53 3.50 -5.25
CA ILE A 215 21.50 3.45 -6.72
C ILE A 215 20.05 3.29 -7.16
N VAL A 216 19.42 4.38 -7.62
CA VAL A 216 18.08 4.33 -8.21
C VAL A 216 18.18 3.61 -9.56
N VAL A 217 17.55 2.43 -9.65
CA VAL A 217 17.48 1.62 -10.88
C VAL A 217 16.13 1.71 -11.57
N ALA A 218 15.08 2.05 -10.82
CA ALA A 218 13.72 2.21 -11.33
C ALA A 218 13.05 3.45 -10.72
N PHE A 219 12.21 4.13 -11.50
CA PHE A 219 11.41 5.26 -11.04
C PHE A 219 9.97 5.18 -11.58
N LEU A 220 9.00 5.37 -10.67
CA LEU A 220 7.56 5.27 -10.98
C LEU A 220 6.77 6.42 -10.33
N THR A 221 5.69 6.81 -10.98
CA THR A 221 4.68 7.76 -10.50
C THR A 221 3.29 7.38 -11.03
N ASP A 222 2.26 8.10 -10.59
CA ASP A 222 0.90 8.06 -11.11
C ASP A 222 0.84 8.47 -12.60
N ASN A 223 -0.31 8.33 -13.25
CA ASN A 223 -0.41 8.46 -14.72
C ASN A 223 -1.09 9.74 -15.20
N ASP A 224 -1.06 10.81 -14.39
CA ASP A 224 -1.42 12.16 -14.83
C ASP A 224 -0.56 12.59 -16.02
N ALA A 225 -1.08 13.49 -16.86
CA ALA A 225 -0.41 13.95 -18.07
C ALA A 225 1.00 14.53 -17.81
N GLY A 226 1.15 15.34 -16.76
CA GLY A 226 2.42 15.95 -16.36
C GLY A 226 3.46 14.91 -15.95
N SER A 227 3.13 14.00 -15.04
CA SER A 227 4.04 12.91 -14.66
C SER A 227 4.31 11.94 -15.80
N LYS A 228 3.32 11.64 -16.64
CA LYS A 228 3.44 10.72 -17.78
C LYS A 228 4.41 11.27 -18.83
N LYS A 229 4.24 12.54 -19.24
CA LYS A 229 5.19 13.24 -20.12
C LYS A 229 6.57 13.40 -19.45
N GLY A 230 6.59 13.69 -18.15
CA GLY A 230 7.81 13.78 -17.35
C GLY A 230 8.62 12.48 -17.34
N ARG A 231 7.98 11.32 -17.13
CA ARG A 231 8.65 10.00 -17.22
C ARG A 231 9.15 9.70 -18.63
N LYS A 232 8.45 10.08 -19.70
CA LYS A 232 8.94 9.91 -21.09
C LYS A 232 10.24 10.69 -21.31
N ILE A 233 10.29 11.97 -20.91
CA ILE A 233 11.48 12.83 -21.03
C ILE A 233 12.62 12.32 -20.13
N LEU A 234 12.31 11.83 -18.92
CA LEU A 234 13.27 11.17 -18.04
C LEU A 234 13.85 9.89 -18.68
N GLY A 235 13.04 9.12 -19.42
CA GLY A 235 13.49 7.93 -20.14
C GLY A 235 14.42 8.23 -21.32
N ILE A 236 14.28 9.39 -21.96
CA ILE A 236 15.21 9.85 -23.01
C ILE A 236 16.53 10.33 -22.39
N THR A 237 16.46 11.09 -21.30
CA THR A 237 17.64 11.70 -20.66
C THR A 237 18.42 10.74 -19.76
N ARG A 238 17.74 9.77 -19.13
CA ARG A 238 18.29 8.77 -18.21
C ARG A 238 17.90 7.34 -18.61
N ALA A 239 18.17 6.97 -19.86
CA ALA A 239 17.75 5.72 -20.49
C ALA A 239 18.11 4.41 -19.73
N TRP A 240 19.07 4.45 -18.80
CA TRP A 240 19.41 3.31 -17.93
C TRP A 240 18.34 3.00 -16.87
N LEU A 241 17.46 3.95 -16.54
CA LEU A 241 16.37 3.75 -15.59
C LEU A 241 15.27 2.87 -16.19
N LEU A 242 14.71 1.99 -15.36
CA LEU A 242 13.45 1.31 -15.63
C LEU A 242 12.30 2.24 -15.24
N LEU A 243 11.37 2.49 -16.15
CA LEU A 243 10.32 3.50 -15.97
C LEU A 243 8.96 2.92 -16.33
N PHE A 244 8.02 2.98 -15.40
CA PHE A 244 6.66 2.47 -15.56
C PHE A 244 5.67 3.32 -14.75
N PRO A 245 4.39 3.37 -15.15
CA PRO A 245 3.35 3.96 -14.31
C PRO A 245 3.08 3.07 -13.09
N CYS A 246 2.52 3.66 -12.02
CA CYS A 246 2.00 2.92 -10.88
C CYS A 246 0.92 1.92 -11.31
N CYS A 247 1.15 0.64 -11.02
CA CYS A 247 0.28 -0.47 -11.38
C CYS A 247 -1.10 -0.41 -10.71
N SER A 248 -1.19 0.08 -9.46
CA SER A 248 -2.46 0.22 -8.72
C SER A 248 -3.44 1.12 -9.47
N HIS A 249 -2.94 2.28 -9.89
CA HIS A 249 -3.69 3.26 -10.68
C HIS A 249 -4.02 2.75 -12.10
N GLN A 250 -3.25 1.80 -12.66
CA GLN A 250 -3.68 1.13 -13.90
C GLN A 250 -4.97 0.31 -13.69
N GLY A 251 -5.18 -0.26 -12.50
CA GLY A 251 -6.43 -0.92 -12.11
C GLY A 251 -7.63 0.04 -12.07
N GLN A 252 -7.48 1.21 -11.43
CA GLN A 252 -8.48 2.29 -11.46
C GLN A 252 -8.87 2.67 -12.89
N LEU A 253 -7.88 2.91 -13.74
CA LEU A 253 -8.10 3.35 -15.12
C LEU A 253 -8.69 2.24 -16.01
N ILE A 254 -8.62 0.98 -15.59
CA ILE A 254 -9.32 -0.15 -16.21
C ILE A 254 -10.80 -0.17 -15.77
N LEU A 255 -11.11 0.06 -14.48
CA LEU A 255 -12.49 0.20 -13.99
C LEU A 255 -13.21 1.38 -14.67
N ALA A 256 -12.55 2.54 -14.75
CA ALA A 256 -13.09 3.71 -15.44
C ALA A 256 -13.35 3.45 -16.95
N LYS A 257 -12.49 2.65 -17.60
CA LYS A 257 -12.71 2.20 -18.98
C LYS A 257 -13.87 1.20 -19.07
N TYR A 258 -13.99 0.24 -18.15
CA TYR A 258 -15.12 -0.70 -18.12
C TYR A 258 -16.46 0.04 -18.05
N LEU A 259 -16.59 1.02 -17.15
CA LEU A 259 -17.80 1.82 -17.01
C LEU A 259 -18.08 2.70 -18.25
N ARG A 260 -17.04 3.23 -18.92
CA ARG A 260 -17.19 3.93 -20.21
C ARG A 260 -17.64 2.99 -21.33
N GLU A 261 -17.10 1.77 -21.39
CA GLU A 261 -17.38 0.79 -22.43
C GLU A 261 -18.68 -0.01 -22.20
N ASN A 262 -19.19 -0.05 -20.97
CA ASN A 262 -20.44 -0.70 -20.58
C ASN A 262 -21.41 0.31 -19.91
N PRO A 263 -22.20 1.07 -20.70
CA PRO A 263 -23.18 2.03 -20.16
C PRO A 263 -24.25 1.39 -19.26
N LYS A 264 -24.59 0.11 -19.47
CA LYS A 264 -25.55 -0.62 -18.60
C LYS A 264 -24.97 -0.79 -17.19
N ALA A 265 -23.71 -1.21 -17.08
CA ALA A 265 -23.03 -1.26 -15.78
C ALA A 265 -22.87 0.13 -15.13
N ALA A 266 -22.61 1.18 -15.92
CA ALA A 266 -22.54 2.54 -15.39
C ALA A 266 -23.87 3.02 -14.79
N GLN A 267 -25.00 2.79 -15.47
CA GLN A 267 -26.34 3.07 -14.95
C GLN A 267 -26.69 2.19 -13.74
N LEU A 268 -26.28 0.93 -13.75
CA LEU A 268 -26.57 -0.01 -12.67
C LEU A 268 -25.83 0.34 -11.37
N MET A 269 -24.55 0.73 -11.48
CA MET A 269 -23.79 1.29 -10.35
C MET A 269 -24.39 2.60 -9.85
N GLU A 270 -24.90 3.46 -10.75
CA GLU A 270 -25.63 4.68 -10.40
C GLU A 270 -26.88 4.40 -9.56
N GLU A 271 -27.69 3.43 -9.96
CA GLU A 271 -28.94 3.03 -9.28
C GLU A 271 -28.68 2.32 -7.95
N LEU A 272 -27.63 1.48 -7.89
CA LEU A 272 -27.13 0.86 -6.66
C LEU A 272 -26.73 1.94 -5.64
N ILE A 273 -25.86 2.87 -6.04
CA ILE A 273 -25.36 3.96 -5.18
C ILE A 273 -26.50 4.79 -4.60
N GLU A 274 -27.47 5.16 -5.44
CA GLU A 274 -28.59 6.00 -5.01
C GLU A 274 -29.56 5.25 -4.08
N SER A 275 -29.78 3.95 -4.33
CA SER A 275 -30.61 3.09 -3.49
C SER A 275 -30.01 2.82 -2.12
N VAL A 276 -28.72 2.48 -2.06
CA VAL A 276 -27.98 2.30 -0.80
C VAL A 276 -27.95 3.62 -0.02
N ASN A 277 -27.74 4.76 -0.68
CA ASN A 277 -27.76 6.06 0.01
C ASN A 277 -29.17 6.43 0.50
N TRP A 278 -30.23 6.11 -0.24
CA TRP A 278 -31.63 6.32 0.17
C TRP A 278 -31.96 5.55 1.46
N ILE A 279 -31.52 4.30 1.59
CA ILE A 279 -31.65 3.49 2.80
C ILE A 279 -30.86 4.14 3.95
N ASN A 280 -29.57 4.41 3.76
CA ASN A 280 -28.70 4.97 4.81
C ASN A 280 -29.09 6.39 5.26
N SER A 281 -29.75 7.18 4.42
CA SER A 281 -30.14 8.56 4.73
C SER A 281 -31.48 8.68 5.49
N LYS A 282 -32.15 7.57 5.79
CA LYS A 282 -33.53 7.57 6.32
C LYS A 282 -33.71 6.49 7.38
N ASP A 283 -33.38 6.81 8.64
CA ASP A 283 -33.40 5.90 9.80
C ASP A 283 -34.63 4.98 9.88
N LYS A 284 -35.84 5.51 9.60
CA LYS A 284 -37.10 4.73 9.62
C LYS A 284 -37.26 3.77 8.43
N VAL A 285 -36.72 4.13 7.27
CA VAL A 285 -36.71 3.26 6.08
C VAL A 285 -35.71 2.13 6.31
N ARG A 286 -34.53 2.48 6.82
CA ARG A 286 -33.49 1.54 7.28
C ARG A 286 -34.03 0.54 8.30
N ASP A 287 -34.68 1.02 9.38
CA ASP A 287 -35.29 0.18 10.43
C ASP A 287 -36.31 -0.84 9.89
N ILE A 288 -37.06 -0.52 8.82
CA ILE A 288 -37.97 -1.47 8.15
C ILE A 288 -37.18 -2.56 7.40
N PHE A 289 -36.08 -2.19 6.72
CA PHE A 289 -35.20 -3.14 6.05
C PHE A 289 -34.45 -4.02 7.06
N ASP A 290 -33.76 -3.43 8.04
CA ASP A 290 -32.98 -4.10 9.10
C ASP A 290 -33.84 -5.13 9.88
N LYS A 291 -35.12 -4.80 10.18
CA LYS A 291 -36.07 -5.77 10.76
C LYS A 291 -36.45 -6.91 9.83
N THR A 292 -36.48 -6.66 8.52
CA THR A 292 -36.77 -7.70 7.52
C THR A 292 -35.58 -8.65 7.37
N GLN A 293 -34.35 -8.12 7.48
CA GLN A 293 -33.13 -8.93 7.57
C GLN A 293 -33.14 -9.82 8.82
N ASP A 294 -33.34 -9.25 10.02
CA ASP A 294 -33.40 -10.00 11.27
C ASP A 294 -34.47 -11.11 11.25
N THR A 295 -35.62 -10.85 10.62
CA THR A 295 -36.70 -11.84 10.44
C THR A 295 -36.30 -13.02 9.54
N LEU A 296 -35.45 -12.79 8.52
CA LEU A 296 -35.12 -13.78 7.48
C LEU A 296 -33.75 -14.45 7.71
N THR A 297 -32.68 -13.68 7.93
CA THR A 297 -31.30 -14.17 8.08
C THR A 297 -30.82 -14.18 9.53
N LYS A 298 -31.49 -13.48 10.46
CA LYS A 298 -31.11 -13.29 11.89
C LYS A 298 -29.72 -12.64 12.07
N LYS A 299 -29.26 -11.96 11.03
CA LYS A 299 -28.07 -11.09 10.99
C LYS A 299 -28.52 -9.78 10.36
N ILE A 300 -27.92 -8.67 10.76
CA ILE A 300 -28.20 -7.36 10.15
C ILE A 300 -26.97 -6.93 9.35
N LEU A 301 -27.24 -6.44 8.15
CA LEU A 301 -26.35 -5.77 7.23
C LEU A 301 -26.68 -4.28 7.16
N ALA A 302 -25.63 -3.50 6.95
CA ALA A 302 -25.59 -2.07 7.21
C ALA A 302 -25.42 -1.21 5.94
N TYR A 303 -25.46 -1.84 4.76
CA TYR A 303 -25.58 -1.20 3.45
C TYR A 303 -24.33 -0.38 3.06
N ILE A 304 -23.25 -1.07 2.69
CA ILE A 304 -21.98 -0.47 2.22
C ILE A 304 -22.19 0.41 0.98
N LEU A 305 -21.92 1.72 1.11
CA LEU A 305 -21.68 2.60 -0.04
C LEU A 305 -20.24 2.48 -0.55
N PRO A 306 -19.98 2.64 -1.86
CA PRO A 306 -18.63 2.70 -2.39
C PRO A 306 -17.93 4.03 -2.05
N ASN A 307 -16.60 3.99 -2.08
CA ASN A 307 -15.68 5.06 -1.75
C ASN A 307 -14.93 5.54 -3.01
N LEU A 308 -14.83 6.86 -3.17
CA LEU A 308 -14.26 7.53 -4.35
C LEU A 308 -12.79 7.18 -4.63
N THR A 309 -11.98 6.96 -3.59
CA THR A 309 -10.53 6.69 -3.71
C THR A 309 -10.15 5.22 -3.46
N ARG A 310 -11.00 4.42 -2.79
CA ARG A 310 -10.78 2.99 -2.59
C ARG A 310 -11.55 2.14 -3.60
N TRP A 311 -11.03 1.98 -4.81
CA TRP A 311 -11.82 1.50 -5.96
C TRP A 311 -12.40 0.09 -5.81
N MET A 312 -11.80 -0.80 -5.00
CA MET A 312 -12.39 -2.11 -4.69
C MET A 312 -13.74 -2.04 -3.97
N THR A 313 -14.05 -0.93 -3.29
CA THR A 313 -15.33 -0.77 -2.57
C THR A 313 -16.56 -0.74 -3.49
N HIS A 314 -16.40 -0.53 -4.80
CA HIS A 314 -17.48 -0.66 -5.77
C HIS A 314 -17.93 -2.11 -5.90
N LEU A 315 -16.99 -3.06 -5.94
CA LEU A 315 -17.29 -4.49 -5.87
C LEU A 315 -17.89 -4.87 -4.51
N VAL A 316 -17.30 -4.41 -3.41
CA VAL A 316 -17.77 -4.75 -2.05
C VAL A 316 -19.21 -4.25 -1.84
N ALA A 317 -19.55 -3.05 -2.32
CA ALA A 317 -20.92 -2.52 -2.30
C ALA A 317 -21.87 -3.39 -3.15
N SER A 318 -21.47 -3.78 -4.37
CA SER A 318 -22.27 -4.65 -5.23
C SER A 318 -22.51 -6.04 -4.63
N LEU A 319 -21.47 -6.70 -4.12
CA LEU A 319 -21.57 -8.00 -3.45
C LEU A 319 -22.46 -7.92 -2.20
N ARG A 320 -22.23 -6.92 -1.34
CA ARG A 320 -23.00 -6.75 -0.10
C ARG A 320 -24.46 -6.43 -0.36
N PHE A 321 -24.76 -5.61 -1.37
CA PHE A 321 -26.14 -5.35 -1.74
C PHE A 321 -26.78 -6.58 -2.37
N PHE A 322 -26.03 -7.36 -3.17
CA PHE A 322 -26.52 -8.59 -3.78
C PHE A 322 -26.87 -9.69 -2.76
N SER A 323 -26.11 -9.87 -1.67
CA SER A 323 -26.53 -10.79 -0.58
C SER A 323 -27.83 -10.33 0.11
N LEU A 324 -28.21 -9.07 -0.05
CA LEU A 324 -29.48 -8.51 0.42
C LEU A 324 -30.64 -8.60 -0.58
N LYS A 325 -30.47 -9.25 -1.74
CA LYS A 325 -31.50 -9.51 -2.77
C LYS A 325 -32.78 -10.10 -2.17
N GLY A 326 -32.67 -10.97 -1.17
CA GLY A 326 -33.82 -11.52 -0.43
C GLY A 326 -34.52 -10.48 0.45
N PRO A 327 -33.90 -10.05 1.57
CA PRO A 327 -34.54 -9.14 2.53
C PRO A 327 -35.00 -7.78 1.97
N VAL A 328 -34.26 -7.20 1.01
CA VAL A 328 -34.66 -5.93 0.37
C VAL A 328 -35.93 -6.10 -0.45
N ARG A 329 -36.06 -7.20 -1.19
CA ARG A 329 -37.25 -7.46 -2.03
C ARG A 329 -38.46 -7.86 -1.21
N ASP A 330 -38.28 -8.64 -0.13
CA ASP A 330 -39.37 -8.96 0.79
C ASP A 330 -39.96 -7.69 1.43
N ALA A 331 -39.10 -6.79 1.93
CA ALA A 331 -39.54 -5.51 2.49
C ALA A 331 -40.29 -4.64 1.46
N ILE A 332 -39.83 -4.59 0.20
CA ILE A 332 -40.49 -3.81 -0.86
C ILE A 332 -41.84 -4.41 -1.27
N LEU A 333 -41.96 -5.74 -1.30
CA LEU A 333 -43.20 -6.43 -1.68
C LEU A 333 -44.24 -6.39 -0.55
N ASN A 334 -43.83 -6.67 0.69
CA ASN A 334 -44.74 -6.84 1.82
C ASN A 334 -45.02 -5.54 2.59
N LYS A 335 -44.09 -4.57 2.57
CA LYS A 335 -44.13 -3.35 3.40
C LYS A 335 -44.05 -2.05 2.59
N ARG A 336 -44.45 -2.09 1.30
CA ARG A 336 -44.35 -0.94 0.37
C ARG A 336 -44.94 0.36 0.92
N ASP A 337 -46.14 0.31 1.46
CA ASP A 337 -46.82 1.49 2.02
C ASP A 337 -46.17 1.98 3.32
N GLU A 338 -45.62 1.07 4.14
CA GLU A 338 -44.84 1.43 5.33
C GLU A 338 -43.53 2.13 4.94
N LEU A 339 -42.81 1.63 3.93
CA LEU A 339 -41.59 2.26 3.40
C LEU A 339 -41.86 3.67 2.85
N VAL A 340 -42.95 3.84 2.09
CA VAL A 340 -43.38 5.15 1.58
C VAL A 340 -43.76 6.09 2.73
N ALA A 341 -44.54 5.63 3.71
CA ALA A 341 -44.91 6.42 4.88
C ALA A 341 -43.69 6.78 5.76
N ALA A 342 -42.73 5.87 5.91
CA ALA A 342 -41.49 6.09 6.64
C ALA A 342 -40.57 7.10 5.95
N HIS A 343 -40.51 7.08 4.61
CA HIS A 343 -39.70 8.02 3.83
C HIS A 343 -40.28 9.46 3.87
N VAL A 344 -41.60 9.59 3.70
CA VAL A 344 -42.35 10.87 3.73
C VAL A 344 -42.43 11.45 5.14
N GLY A 345 -42.62 10.60 6.15
CA GLY A 345 -42.61 10.98 7.56
C GLY A 345 -43.70 11.99 7.93
N ALA A 346 -43.29 13.14 8.44
CA ALA A 346 -44.17 14.20 8.94
C ALA A 346 -44.11 15.49 8.10
N GLU A 347 -43.74 15.40 6.81
CA GLU A 347 -43.77 16.55 5.91
C GLU A 347 -45.20 17.09 5.75
N THR A 348 -45.35 18.40 5.90
CA THR A 348 -46.63 19.13 5.93
C THR A 348 -46.90 19.88 4.64
N ASN A 349 -45.87 20.20 3.84
CA ASN A 349 -46.02 20.81 2.54
C ASN A 349 -46.52 19.76 1.52
N PRO A 350 -47.72 19.93 0.92
CA PRO A 350 -48.29 18.92 0.01
C PRO A 350 -47.39 18.59 -1.18
N HIS A 351 -46.79 19.60 -1.82
CA HIS A 351 -45.94 19.40 -3.00
C HIS A 351 -44.68 18.59 -2.64
N LYS A 352 -44.04 18.87 -1.50
CA LYS A 352 -42.87 18.12 -1.05
C LYS A 352 -43.21 16.70 -0.60
N ARG A 353 -44.36 16.54 0.07
CA ARG A 353 -44.87 15.23 0.50
C ARG A 353 -45.11 14.32 -0.72
N ASP A 354 -45.67 14.88 -1.78
CA ASP A 354 -45.99 14.13 -3.00
C ASP A 354 -44.71 13.87 -3.83
N GLU A 355 -43.78 14.82 -3.89
CA GLU A 355 -42.42 14.62 -4.44
C GLU A 355 -41.64 13.50 -3.73
N MET A 356 -41.61 13.51 -2.38
CA MET A 356 -40.99 12.44 -1.57
C MET A 356 -41.68 11.09 -1.76
N ARG A 357 -42.98 11.07 -2.03
CA ARG A 357 -43.72 9.84 -2.34
C ARG A 357 -43.25 9.23 -3.67
N GLU A 358 -43.15 10.05 -4.73
CA GLU A 358 -42.66 9.59 -6.03
C GLU A 358 -41.21 9.10 -5.96
N VAL A 359 -40.34 9.77 -5.20
CA VAL A 359 -38.95 9.32 -4.96
C VAL A 359 -38.92 7.94 -4.27
N ALA A 360 -39.71 7.73 -3.21
CA ALA A 360 -39.78 6.44 -2.53
C ALA A 360 -40.36 5.33 -3.44
N LEU A 361 -41.39 5.64 -4.22
CA LEU A 361 -41.97 4.71 -5.20
C LEU A 361 -40.98 4.35 -6.32
N ALA A 362 -40.16 5.30 -6.78
CA ALA A 362 -39.13 5.06 -7.78
C ALA A 362 -38.04 4.10 -7.27
N HIS A 363 -37.49 4.31 -6.07
CA HIS A 363 -36.52 3.37 -5.48
C HIS A 363 -37.11 1.96 -5.32
N CYS A 364 -38.36 1.84 -4.85
CA CYS A 364 -39.05 0.55 -4.80
C CYS A 364 -39.18 -0.07 -6.21
N ALA A 365 -39.58 0.69 -7.22
CA ALA A 365 -39.76 0.20 -8.60
C ALA A 365 -38.45 -0.19 -9.30
N THR A 366 -37.31 0.39 -8.92
CA THR A 366 -35.97 -0.03 -9.40
C THR A 366 -35.56 -1.38 -8.80
N LEU A 367 -35.83 -1.61 -7.51
CA LEU A 367 -35.34 -2.77 -6.76
C LEU A 367 -36.30 -3.97 -6.72
N GLU A 368 -37.59 -3.75 -7.01
CA GLU A 368 -38.61 -4.79 -7.08
C GLU A 368 -38.37 -5.88 -8.15
N PRO A 369 -37.95 -5.57 -9.41
CA PRO A 369 -37.82 -6.56 -10.46
C PRO A 369 -36.55 -7.43 -10.31
N ASN A 370 -36.69 -8.76 -10.46
CA ASN A 370 -35.54 -9.68 -10.53
C ASN A 370 -34.51 -9.21 -11.57
N ALA A 371 -34.96 -8.76 -12.74
CA ALA A 371 -34.08 -8.35 -13.85
C ALA A 371 -33.00 -7.31 -13.46
N TRP A 372 -33.26 -6.43 -12.49
CA TRP A 372 -32.26 -5.48 -11.99
C TRP A 372 -31.12 -6.21 -11.25
N TRP A 373 -31.49 -7.08 -10.33
CA TRP A 373 -30.57 -7.92 -9.57
C TRP A 373 -29.83 -8.92 -10.45
N ASP A 374 -30.52 -9.49 -11.43
CA ASP A 374 -29.93 -10.46 -12.35
C ASP A 374 -28.93 -9.78 -13.28
N GLU A 375 -29.04 -8.47 -13.60
CA GLU A 375 -27.97 -7.72 -14.27
C GLU A 375 -26.85 -7.32 -13.29
N LEU A 376 -27.12 -7.11 -11.99
CA LEU A 376 -26.07 -6.86 -10.98
C LEU A 376 -25.16 -8.09 -10.83
N GLU A 377 -25.78 -9.26 -10.76
CA GLU A 377 -25.16 -10.58 -10.79
C GLU A 377 -24.23 -10.78 -12.01
N LYS A 378 -24.61 -10.25 -13.18
CA LYS A 378 -23.81 -10.34 -14.42
C LYS A 378 -22.58 -9.43 -14.41
N ILE A 379 -22.63 -8.27 -13.74
CA ILE A 379 -21.49 -7.33 -13.69
C ILE A 379 -20.53 -7.60 -12.53
N ILE A 380 -20.97 -8.30 -11.47
CA ILE A 380 -20.12 -8.65 -10.32
C ILE A 380 -18.83 -9.37 -10.78
N PRO A 381 -18.86 -10.44 -11.61
CA PRO A 381 -17.66 -11.09 -12.11
C PRO A 381 -16.69 -10.18 -12.90
N ASP A 382 -17.19 -9.14 -13.57
CA ASP A 382 -16.34 -8.17 -14.27
C ASP A 382 -15.65 -7.21 -13.28
N LEU A 383 -16.41 -6.72 -12.30
CA LEU A 383 -15.88 -5.90 -11.21
C LEU A 383 -14.86 -6.69 -10.38
N GLU A 384 -15.12 -7.98 -10.13
CA GLU A 384 -14.21 -8.92 -9.48
C GLU A 384 -12.87 -8.97 -10.20
N HIS A 385 -12.81 -9.38 -11.47
CA HIS A 385 -11.55 -9.51 -12.22
C HIS A 385 -10.73 -8.20 -12.23
N ILE A 386 -11.41 -7.05 -12.31
CA ILE A 386 -10.75 -5.73 -12.24
C ILE A 386 -10.24 -5.43 -10.82
N CYS A 387 -10.98 -5.82 -9.78
CA CYS A 387 -10.58 -5.66 -8.38
C CYS A 387 -9.44 -6.61 -7.99
N TYR A 388 -9.39 -7.86 -8.48
CA TYR A 388 -8.25 -8.76 -8.26
C TYR A 388 -6.95 -8.15 -8.79
N LEU A 389 -6.94 -7.64 -10.04
CA LEU A 389 -5.80 -6.92 -10.60
C LEU A 389 -5.41 -5.72 -9.73
N THR A 390 -6.39 -4.97 -9.24
CA THR A 390 -6.17 -3.79 -8.39
C THR A 390 -5.59 -4.16 -7.03
N ASN A 391 -6.12 -5.19 -6.36
CA ASN A 391 -5.67 -5.67 -5.05
C ASN A 391 -4.23 -6.17 -5.10
N ILE A 392 -3.92 -7.03 -6.10
CA ILE A 392 -2.56 -7.50 -6.38
C ILE A 392 -1.64 -6.31 -6.60
N ALA A 393 -2.06 -5.36 -7.44
CA ALA A 393 -1.31 -4.15 -7.72
C ALA A 393 -1.16 -3.18 -6.53
N GLN A 394 -1.89 -3.34 -5.43
CA GLN A 394 -1.75 -2.52 -4.20
C GLN A 394 -0.90 -3.18 -3.11
N SER A 395 -0.43 -4.42 -3.30
CA SER A 395 0.48 -5.06 -2.35
C SER A 395 1.85 -4.39 -2.32
N ASP A 396 2.41 -4.09 -1.14
CA ASP A 396 3.82 -3.66 -0.96
C ASP A 396 4.84 -4.66 -1.57
N HIS A 397 4.40 -5.89 -1.85
CA HIS A 397 5.21 -6.98 -2.39
C HIS A 397 4.92 -7.28 -3.87
N VAL A 398 4.21 -6.40 -4.60
CA VAL A 398 3.82 -6.69 -5.99
C VAL A 398 5.00 -6.63 -6.96
N CYS A 399 5.41 -7.81 -7.40
CA CYS A 399 6.46 -7.99 -8.41
C CYS A 399 5.90 -7.84 -9.84
N PRO A 400 6.74 -7.52 -10.85
CA PRO A 400 6.25 -7.27 -12.22
C PRO A 400 5.64 -8.53 -12.88
N ASP A 401 6.10 -9.72 -12.51
CA ASP A 401 5.54 -11.00 -12.97
C ASP A 401 4.14 -11.26 -12.44
N GLN A 402 3.89 -10.97 -11.16
CA GLN A 402 2.58 -11.08 -10.52
C GLN A 402 1.57 -10.14 -11.19
N PHE A 403 1.96 -8.88 -11.44
CA PHE A 403 1.11 -7.93 -12.15
C PHE A 403 0.86 -8.34 -13.61
N LEU A 404 1.88 -8.87 -14.31
CA LEU A 404 1.71 -9.37 -15.68
C LEU A 404 0.73 -10.54 -15.74
N LEU A 405 0.81 -11.50 -14.80
CA LEU A 405 -0.13 -12.62 -14.73
C LEU A 405 -1.56 -12.16 -14.42
N ALA A 406 -1.73 -11.21 -13.50
CA ALA A 406 -3.05 -10.64 -13.21
C ALA A 406 -3.64 -9.88 -14.42
N LEU A 407 -2.81 -9.12 -15.14
CA LEU A 407 -3.21 -8.40 -16.35
C LEU A 407 -3.54 -9.36 -17.52
N ALA A 408 -2.83 -10.49 -17.61
CA ALA A 408 -3.11 -11.55 -18.56
C ALA A 408 -4.43 -12.29 -18.22
N GLY A 409 -4.68 -12.61 -16.96
CA GLY A 409 -5.94 -13.19 -16.49
C GLY A 409 -7.14 -12.29 -16.83
N LEU A 410 -7.04 -10.99 -16.54
CA LEU A 410 -8.06 -10.01 -16.92
C LEU A 410 -8.26 -9.92 -18.45
N PHE A 411 -7.18 -9.95 -19.23
CA PHE A 411 -7.26 -9.96 -20.69
C PHE A 411 -8.01 -11.21 -21.20
N LEU A 412 -7.74 -12.37 -20.61
CA LEU A 412 -8.33 -13.66 -21.00
C LEU A 412 -9.81 -13.77 -20.60
N HIS A 413 -10.20 -13.23 -19.45
CA HIS A 413 -11.61 -13.06 -19.05
C HIS A 413 -12.42 -12.33 -20.13
N PHE A 414 -11.99 -11.11 -20.51
CA PHE A 414 -12.68 -10.34 -21.56
C PHE A 414 -12.48 -10.91 -22.98
N ALA A 415 -11.46 -11.74 -23.23
CA ALA A 415 -11.34 -12.48 -24.48
C ALA A 415 -12.39 -13.61 -24.58
N GLY A 416 -12.71 -14.27 -23.47
CA GLY A 416 -13.74 -15.31 -23.37
C GLY A 416 -15.15 -14.83 -23.75
N PHE A 417 -15.42 -13.52 -23.66
CA PHE A 417 -16.68 -12.92 -24.11
C PHE A 417 -16.95 -13.11 -25.61
N SER A 418 -15.91 -13.37 -26.41
CA SER A 418 -16.07 -13.72 -27.84
C SER A 418 -16.86 -15.01 -28.09
N VAL A 419 -16.99 -15.88 -27.07
CA VAL A 419 -17.72 -17.15 -27.11
C VAL A 419 -19.14 -17.01 -26.53
N ARG A 420 -19.48 -15.88 -25.90
CA ARG A 420 -20.82 -15.64 -25.34
C ARG A 420 -21.88 -15.45 -26.45
N PRO A 421 -23.11 -15.95 -26.28
CA PRO A 421 -24.14 -15.92 -27.32
C PRO A 421 -24.74 -14.52 -27.60
N ARG A 422 -24.43 -13.51 -26.77
CA ARG A 422 -24.91 -12.14 -26.94
C ARG A 422 -23.88 -11.30 -27.73
N ALA A 423 -24.32 -10.68 -28.81
CA ALA A 423 -23.46 -9.82 -29.63
C ALA A 423 -22.94 -8.58 -28.87
N GLU A 424 -23.72 -8.06 -27.91
CA GLU A 424 -23.30 -6.96 -27.03
C GLU A 424 -22.09 -7.35 -26.17
N ASP A 425 -22.14 -8.51 -25.50
CA ASP A 425 -21.05 -9.06 -24.70
C ASP A 425 -19.77 -9.24 -25.55
N CYS A 426 -19.89 -9.87 -26.73
CA CYS A 426 -18.77 -10.06 -27.64
C CYS A 426 -18.15 -8.72 -28.09
N ALA A 427 -18.98 -7.70 -28.31
CA ALA A 427 -18.50 -6.35 -28.61
C ALA A 427 -17.82 -5.67 -27.40
N LEU A 428 -18.35 -5.82 -26.19
CA LEU A 428 -17.73 -5.32 -24.95
C LEU A 428 -16.37 -5.98 -24.71
N GLY A 429 -16.30 -7.31 -24.83
CA GLY A 429 -15.06 -8.08 -24.71
C GLY A 429 -13.98 -7.59 -25.67
N LYS A 430 -14.31 -7.41 -26.96
CA LYS A 430 -13.38 -6.84 -27.96
C LYS A 430 -12.87 -5.46 -27.55
N ARG A 431 -13.75 -4.56 -27.08
CA ARG A 431 -13.33 -3.21 -26.63
C ARG A 431 -12.45 -3.28 -25.39
N MET A 432 -12.81 -4.06 -24.38
CA MET A 432 -12.01 -4.25 -23.16
C MET A 432 -10.64 -4.89 -23.47
N CYS A 433 -10.57 -5.91 -24.33
CA CYS A 433 -9.31 -6.47 -24.82
C CYS A 433 -8.42 -5.41 -25.48
N ALA A 434 -8.97 -4.52 -26.29
CA ALA A 434 -8.21 -3.41 -26.88
C ALA A 434 -7.74 -2.40 -25.80
N ARG A 435 -8.59 -2.06 -24.82
CA ARG A 435 -8.23 -1.19 -23.69
C ARG A 435 -7.10 -1.77 -22.83
N ILE A 436 -7.08 -3.08 -22.61
CA ILE A 436 -6.04 -3.78 -21.83
C ILE A 436 -4.75 -3.94 -22.64
N LYS A 437 -4.81 -4.32 -23.93
CA LYS A 437 -3.66 -4.29 -24.85
C LYS A 437 -2.98 -2.90 -24.87
N LYS A 438 -3.77 -1.83 -24.93
CA LYS A 438 -3.29 -0.43 -24.91
C LYS A 438 -2.53 -0.09 -23.63
N ARG A 439 -2.97 -0.61 -22.47
CA ARG A 439 -2.26 -0.47 -21.18
C ARG A 439 -0.98 -1.29 -21.12
N PHE A 440 -0.97 -2.53 -21.62
CA PHE A 440 0.25 -3.34 -21.71
C PHE A 440 1.33 -2.75 -22.65
N LYS A 441 0.95 -1.91 -23.63
CA LYS A 441 1.89 -1.14 -24.47
C LYS A 441 2.48 0.09 -23.76
N GLU A 442 1.90 0.55 -22.65
CA GLU A 442 2.41 1.67 -21.83
C GLU A 442 3.34 1.20 -20.68
N LEU A 443 3.56 -0.11 -20.53
CA LEU A 443 4.52 -0.70 -19.59
C LEU A 443 5.88 -0.97 -20.24
N ASP A 444 6.93 -1.04 -19.43
CA ASP A 444 8.27 -1.50 -19.85
C ASP A 444 8.25 -3.03 -20.06
N GLN A 445 7.71 -3.47 -21.21
CA GLN A 445 7.35 -4.87 -21.45
C GLN A 445 8.50 -5.86 -21.20
N ALA A 446 9.75 -5.46 -21.45
CA ALA A 446 10.93 -6.27 -21.15
C ALA A 446 11.06 -6.57 -19.66
N VAL A 447 10.84 -5.60 -18.77
CA VAL A 447 10.89 -5.79 -17.32
C VAL A 447 9.83 -6.80 -16.86
N PHE A 448 8.58 -6.60 -17.29
CA PHE A 448 7.45 -7.42 -16.88
C PHE A 448 7.55 -8.86 -17.41
N ILE A 449 7.96 -9.05 -18.66
CA ILE A 449 8.16 -10.40 -19.22
C ILE A 449 9.38 -11.08 -18.62
N PHE A 450 10.54 -10.41 -18.50
CA PHE A 450 11.72 -11.08 -17.96
C PHE A 450 11.58 -11.43 -16.49
N ALA A 451 10.89 -10.63 -15.67
CA ALA A 451 10.52 -11.05 -14.32
C ALA A 451 9.74 -12.38 -14.31
N LEU A 452 8.77 -12.54 -15.22
CA LEU A 452 7.96 -13.77 -15.34
C LEU A 452 8.77 -14.97 -15.83
N VAL A 453 9.64 -14.78 -16.82
CA VAL A 453 10.56 -15.82 -17.32
C VAL A 453 11.54 -16.26 -16.21
N ILE A 454 12.02 -15.30 -15.41
CA ILE A 454 12.97 -15.49 -14.30
C ILE A 454 12.30 -16.09 -13.04
N ASN A 455 10.97 -16.11 -12.96
CA ASN A 455 10.27 -16.82 -11.89
C ASN A 455 10.42 -18.36 -12.10
N PRO A 456 11.10 -19.10 -11.20
CA PRO A 456 11.43 -20.51 -11.37
C PRO A 456 10.21 -21.45 -11.33
N PHE A 457 9.06 -20.96 -10.87
CA PHE A 457 7.79 -21.69 -10.88
C PHE A 457 6.99 -21.52 -12.19
N GLN A 458 7.23 -20.42 -12.92
CA GLN A 458 6.46 -20.10 -14.13
C GLN A 458 7.29 -20.37 -15.40
N LYS A 459 8.56 -19.96 -15.42
CA LYS A 459 9.48 -20.07 -16.56
C LYS A 459 8.81 -19.66 -17.88
N LEU A 460 8.70 -20.58 -18.83
CA LEU A 460 8.00 -20.38 -20.10
C LEU A 460 6.58 -21.00 -20.12
N SER A 461 6.16 -21.72 -19.07
CA SER A 461 4.92 -22.52 -19.03
C SER A 461 3.62 -21.71 -19.11
N ARG A 462 3.70 -20.39 -18.90
CA ARG A 462 2.55 -19.47 -18.94
C ARG A 462 2.33 -18.83 -20.30
N PHE A 463 3.27 -18.97 -21.24
CA PHE A 463 3.10 -18.43 -22.58
C PHE A 463 2.39 -19.45 -23.48
N GLY A 464 1.44 -18.97 -24.28
CA GLY A 464 0.70 -19.81 -25.23
C GLY A 464 1.50 -20.08 -26.51
N ASP A 465 1.05 -21.05 -27.30
CA ASP A 465 1.75 -21.49 -28.51
C ASP A 465 1.99 -20.34 -29.52
N LYS A 466 1.18 -19.27 -29.48
CA LYS A 466 1.32 -18.08 -30.34
C LYS A 466 2.41 -17.09 -29.91
N ALA A 467 3.07 -17.31 -28.78
CA ALA A 467 4.08 -16.39 -28.28
C ALA A 467 5.37 -16.41 -29.12
N ASN A 468 5.57 -17.49 -29.90
CA ASN A 468 6.73 -17.72 -30.78
C ASN A 468 8.08 -17.45 -30.07
N ILE A 469 8.18 -17.95 -28.84
CA ILE A 469 9.33 -17.71 -27.96
C ILE A 469 10.50 -18.59 -28.41
N ASP A 470 11.43 -17.95 -29.12
CA ASP A 470 12.75 -18.52 -29.38
C ASP A 470 13.76 -18.15 -28.27
N VAL A 471 14.65 -19.09 -27.96
CA VAL A 471 15.61 -18.97 -26.87
C VAL A 471 16.73 -17.96 -27.18
N PHE A 472 17.13 -17.82 -28.46
CA PHE A 472 18.10 -16.80 -28.87
C PHE A 472 17.48 -15.40 -28.88
N VAL A 473 16.19 -15.27 -29.21
CA VAL A 473 15.42 -14.02 -29.06
C VAL A 473 15.38 -13.61 -27.58
N LEU A 474 14.96 -14.48 -26.66
CA LEU A 474 14.97 -14.17 -25.23
C LEU A 474 16.37 -13.83 -24.71
N SER A 475 17.41 -14.56 -25.10
CA SER A 475 18.79 -14.29 -24.69
C SER A 475 19.27 -12.92 -25.21
N THR A 476 18.93 -12.55 -26.44
CA THR A 476 19.27 -11.25 -27.04
C THR A 476 18.58 -10.09 -26.31
N GLU A 477 17.29 -10.23 -26.03
CA GLU A 477 16.49 -9.20 -25.36
C GLU A 477 16.82 -9.06 -23.86
N LEU A 478 17.15 -10.17 -23.17
CA LEU A 478 17.66 -10.12 -21.79
C LEU A 478 18.99 -9.35 -21.74
N ILE A 479 19.89 -9.61 -22.68
CA ILE A 479 21.14 -8.87 -22.83
C ILE A 479 20.87 -7.39 -23.14
N ALA A 480 19.84 -7.06 -23.91
CA ALA A 480 19.44 -5.67 -24.18
C ALA A 480 18.94 -4.96 -22.90
N LEU A 481 18.07 -5.58 -22.12
CA LEU A 481 17.59 -5.05 -20.83
C LEU A 481 18.73 -4.90 -19.82
N TYR A 482 19.61 -5.90 -19.72
CA TYR A 482 20.80 -5.84 -18.87
C TYR A 482 21.75 -4.71 -19.29
N LYS A 483 22.06 -4.59 -20.59
CA LYS A 483 22.86 -3.47 -21.13
C LYS A 483 22.24 -2.13 -20.76
N ARG A 484 20.93 -1.98 -20.88
CA ARG A 484 20.21 -0.75 -20.50
C ARG A 484 20.45 -0.41 -19.03
N VAL A 485 20.14 -1.31 -18.10
CA VAL A 485 20.35 -1.09 -16.65
C VAL A 485 21.82 -0.80 -16.32
N LYS A 486 22.78 -1.48 -16.97
CA LYS A 486 24.22 -1.26 -16.76
C LYS A 486 24.83 -0.12 -17.60
N SER A 487 24.05 0.60 -18.42
CA SER A 487 24.55 1.69 -19.28
C SER A 487 24.75 3.03 -18.55
N ARG A 488 24.36 3.08 -17.26
CA ARG A 488 24.47 4.26 -16.39
C ARG A 488 25.86 4.94 -16.49
N PRO A 489 25.92 6.26 -16.72
CA PRO A 489 27.18 7.00 -16.75
C PRO A 489 27.83 7.03 -15.36
N PRO A 490 29.18 7.00 -15.29
CA PRO A 490 29.91 7.15 -14.04
C PRO A 490 29.87 8.62 -13.55
N SER A 491 29.79 8.84 -12.24
CA SER A 491 29.80 10.18 -11.63
C SER A 491 31.11 10.96 -11.88
N THR A 492 32.19 10.26 -12.26
CA THR A 492 33.44 10.85 -12.74
C THR A 492 33.80 10.30 -14.12
N PRO A 493 34.25 11.14 -15.08
CA PRO A 493 34.70 10.66 -16.38
C PRO A 493 35.81 9.63 -16.27
N ARG A 494 35.63 8.46 -16.90
CA ARG A 494 36.64 7.40 -16.94
C ARG A 494 37.78 7.81 -17.87
N THR A 495 39.02 7.55 -17.46
CA THR A 495 40.18 7.55 -18.36
C THR A 495 40.01 6.49 -19.47
N PRO A 496 40.69 6.61 -20.63
CA PRO A 496 40.60 5.62 -21.70
C PRO A 496 40.89 4.19 -21.25
N GLU A 497 41.87 3.99 -20.35
CA GLU A 497 42.14 2.68 -19.75
C GLU A 497 40.98 2.16 -18.89
N GLN A 498 40.40 3.00 -18.02
CA GLN A 498 39.27 2.61 -17.18
C GLN A 498 38.03 2.28 -18.02
N GLN A 499 37.80 3.03 -19.10
CA GLN A 499 36.72 2.76 -20.04
C GLN A 499 36.95 1.43 -20.77
N GLN A 500 38.15 1.18 -21.30
CA GLN A 500 38.47 -0.09 -21.95
C GLN A 500 38.38 -1.29 -20.98
N ARG A 501 38.79 -1.13 -19.72
CA ARG A 501 38.63 -2.14 -18.65
C ARG A 501 37.14 -2.37 -18.33
N HIS A 502 36.33 -1.32 -18.28
CA HIS A 502 34.89 -1.40 -18.02
C HIS A 502 34.13 -2.12 -19.15
N GLU A 503 34.40 -1.79 -20.41
CA GLU A 503 33.83 -2.47 -21.58
C GLU A 503 34.22 -3.96 -21.62
N ASN A 504 35.50 -4.27 -21.36
CA ASN A 504 35.98 -5.64 -21.25
C ASN A 504 35.33 -6.40 -20.08
N LYS A 505 34.98 -5.72 -18.97
CA LYS A 505 34.22 -6.32 -17.88
C LYS A 505 32.76 -6.58 -18.31
N GLN A 506 32.05 -5.55 -18.78
CA GLN A 506 30.67 -5.69 -19.28
C GLN A 506 30.54 -6.83 -20.31
N LYS A 507 31.51 -6.97 -21.22
CA LYS A 507 31.52 -8.07 -22.21
C LYS A 507 31.57 -9.45 -21.56
N ARG A 508 32.36 -9.64 -20.49
CA ARG A 508 32.42 -10.88 -19.72
C ARG A 508 31.16 -11.10 -18.88
N ASP A 509 30.68 -10.05 -18.22
CA ASP A 509 29.47 -10.07 -17.39
C ASP A 509 28.26 -10.50 -18.25
N MET A 510 28.10 -9.94 -19.46
CA MET A 510 27.07 -10.34 -20.43
C MET A 510 27.24 -11.78 -20.97
N GLN A 511 28.47 -12.25 -21.16
CA GLN A 511 28.74 -13.63 -21.57
C GLN A 511 28.36 -14.63 -20.47
N SER A 512 28.67 -14.32 -19.20
CA SER A 512 28.25 -15.10 -18.03
C SER A 512 26.73 -15.10 -17.87
N LEU A 513 26.09 -13.92 -17.94
CA LEU A 513 24.63 -13.78 -17.88
C LEU A 513 23.94 -14.65 -18.94
N SER A 514 24.38 -14.58 -20.21
CA SER A 514 23.80 -15.35 -21.30
C SER A 514 23.98 -16.85 -21.10
N ALA A 515 25.19 -17.31 -20.76
CA ALA A 515 25.45 -18.73 -20.49
C ALA A 515 24.62 -19.28 -19.30
N ALA A 516 24.50 -18.52 -18.22
CA ALA A 516 23.67 -18.84 -17.07
C ALA A 516 22.17 -18.90 -17.44
N PHE A 517 21.69 -17.97 -18.28
CA PHE A 517 20.29 -17.92 -18.69
C PHE A 517 19.91 -19.10 -19.61
N MET A 518 20.81 -19.49 -20.53
CA MET A 518 20.64 -20.72 -21.32
C MET A 518 20.57 -21.97 -20.44
N GLN A 519 21.37 -22.05 -19.36
CA GLN A 519 21.31 -23.16 -18.39
C GLN A 519 20.00 -23.15 -17.58
N TYR A 520 19.55 -21.98 -17.14
CA TYR A 520 18.29 -21.81 -16.39
C TYR A 520 17.05 -22.21 -17.21
N LEU A 521 16.97 -21.75 -18.47
CA LEU A 521 15.87 -22.09 -19.40
C LEU A 521 15.84 -23.57 -19.79
N SER A 522 17.01 -24.21 -19.89
CA SER A 522 17.12 -25.64 -20.22
C SER A 522 17.02 -26.57 -19.01
N GLY A 523 16.97 -26.05 -17.78
CA GLY A 523 17.01 -26.86 -16.56
C GLY A 523 18.34 -27.63 -16.38
N THR A 524 19.45 -27.05 -16.83
CA THR A 524 20.79 -27.70 -16.82
C THR A 524 21.79 -27.00 -15.90
N GLY A 525 22.96 -27.60 -15.74
CA GLY A 525 24.04 -27.03 -14.90
C GLY A 525 23.60 -26.90 -13.43
N PRO A 526 23.86 -25.76 -12.77
CA PRO A 526 23.44 -25.52 -11.38
C PRO A 526 21.93 -25.63 -11.15
N PHE A 527 21.10 -25.49 -12.19
CA PHE A 527 19.64 -25.50 -12.08
C PHE A 527 19.03 -26.90 -12.21
N ALA A 528 19.79 -27.93 -12.61
CA ALA A 528 19.25 -29.28 -12.84
C ALA A 528 18.61 -29.93 -11.59
N ILE A 529 19.07 -29.54 -10.40
CA ILE A 529 18.48 -30.01 -9.13
C ILE A 529 17.05 -29.47 -8.94
N TRP A 530 16.74 -28.28 -9.47
CA TRP A 530 15.40 -27.69 -9.38
C TRP A 530 14.33 -28.47 -10.14
N GLU A 531 14.70 -29.18 -11.22
CA GLU A 531 13.74 -30.00 -11.98
C GLU A 531 13.37 -31.31 -11.26
N THR A 532 13.95 -31.57 -10.08
CA THR A 532 13.58 -32.70 -9.22
C THR A 532 12.33 -32.34 -8.40
N PRO A 533 11.18 -33.02 -8.58
CA PRO A 533 9.92 -32.57 -7.96
C PRO A 533 9.96 -32.53 -6.43
N GLN A 534 10.72 -33.42 -5.78
CA GLN A 534 10.89 -33.44 -4.33
C GLN A 534 11.60 -32.18 -3.82
N ILE A 535 12.47 -31.56 -4.62
CA ILE A 535 13.14 -30.30 -4.28
C ILE A 535 12.16 -29.13 -4.42
N GLN A 536 11.31 -29.13 -5.45
CA GLN A 536 10.25 -28.12 -5.61
C GLN A 536 9.22 -28.22 -4.47
N GLU A 537 8.75 -29.43 -4.16
CA GLU A 537 7.82 -29.71 -3.05
C GLU A 537 8.44 -29.25 -1.72
N THR A 538 9.67 -29.66 -1.40
CA THR A 538 10.38 -29.21 -0.17
C THR A 538 10.63 -27.69 -0.13
N TYR A 539 10.91 -27.06 -1.27
CA TYR A 539 11.11 -25.60 -1.33
C TYR A 539 9.81 -24.85 -1.05
N VAL A 540 8.68 -25.30 -1.61
CA VAL A 540 7.36 -24.69 -1.39
C VAL A 540 6.89 -24.88 0.04
N ASP A 541 7.14 -26.04 0.66
CA ASP A 541 6.84 -26.29 2.07
C ASP A 541 7.64 -25.36 3.03
N LEU A 542 8.82 -24.88 2.62
CA LEU A 542 9.70 -24.03 3.43
C LEU A 542 9.60 -22.52 3.13
N ASN A 543 9.36 -22.14 1.87
CA ASN A 543 9.45 -20.75 1.38
C ASN A 543 8.18 -20.28 0.65
N GLY A 544 7.18 -21.15 0.48
CA GLY A 544 6.05 -20.94 -0.40
C GLY A 544 6.46 -20.77 -1.87
N ASN A 545 5.58 -20.15 -2.67
CA ASN A 545 5.82 -19.84 -4.08
C ASN A 545 6.70 -18.57 -4.27
N ASN A 546 7.58 -18.25 -3.31
CA ASN A 546 8.43 -17.06 -3.35
C ASN A 546 9.66 -17.31 -4.27
N PRO A 547 9.85 -16.57 -5.37
CA PRO A 547 10.96 -16.79 -6.29
C PRO A 547 12.31 -16.26 -5.79
N ILE A 548 12.35 -15.48 -4.70
CA ILE A 548 13.55 -14.76 -4.26
C ILE A 548 14.59 -15.65 -3.56
N PRO A 549 14.25 -16.46 -2.54
CA PRO A 549 15.26 -17.31 -1.87
C PRO A 549 15.99 -18.26 -2.82
N PHE A 550 15.30 -18.79 -3.84
CA PHE A 550 15.87 -19.55 -4.94
C PHE A 550 17.02 -18.80 -5.62
N TRP A 551 16.84 -17.53 -5.99
CA TRP A 551 17.90 -16.74 -6.61
C TRP A 551 18.96 -16.30 -5.60
N GLU A 552 18.62 -16.09 -4.32
CA GLU A 552 19.61 -15.80 -3.27
C GLU A 552 20.60 -16.96 -3.07
N MET A 553 20.13 -18.22 -3.12
CA MET A 553 20.99 -19.42 -3.08
C MET A 553 22.04 -19.47 -4.19
N PHE A 554 21.77 -18.85 -5.36
CA PHE A 554 22.69 -18.84 -6.50
C PHE A 554 23.69 -17.67 -6.52
N ARG A 555 23.56 -16.67 -5.63
CA ARG A 555 24.46 -15.48 -5.61
C ARG A 555 25.92 -15.81 -5.35
N THR A 556 26.21 -16.88 -4.61
CA THR A 556 27.58 -17.34 -4.30
C THR A 556 28.19 -18.20 -5.40
N ASN A 557 27.38 -18.72 -6.33
CA ASN A 557 27.85 -19.57 -7.42
C ASN A 557 28.36 -18.74 -8.59
N SER A 558 29.68 -18.60 -8.69
CA SER A 558 30.38 -17.80 -9.70
C SER A 558 29.99 -18.05 -11.17
N LEU A 559 29.39 -19.21 -11.51
CA LEU A 559 28.92 -19.50 -12.86
C LEU A 559 27.60 -18.79 -13.22
N VAL A 560 26.76 -18.51 -12.23
CA VAL A 560 25.38 -18.00 -12.39
C VAL A 560 25.08 -16.73 -11.58
N ALA A 561 26.03 -16.26 -10.76
CA ALA A 561 25.86 -15.13 -9.86
C ALA A 561 25.42 -13.82 -10.55
N GLU A 562 25.88 -13.53 -11.78
CA GLU A 562 25.44 -12.31 -12.48
C GLU A 562 23.98 -12.41 -12.95
N LEU A 563 23.52 -13.61 -13.34
CA LEU A 563 22.09 -13.85 -13.55
C LEU A 563 21.33 -13.73 -12.23
N ALA A 564 21.78 -14.39 -11.17
CA ALA A 564 21.10 -14.33 -9.86
C ALA A 564 20.94 -12.91 -9.32
N ASN A 565 21.99 -12.07 -9.40
CA ASN A 565 21.91 -10.68 -8.98
C ASN A 565 21.00 -9.83 -9.90
N PHE A 566 20.92 -10.13 -11.20
CA PHE A 566 20.00 -9.44 -12.12
C PHE A 566 18.55 -9.90 -11.95
N SER A 567 18.33 -11.20 -11.72
CA SER A 567 17.04 -11.79 -11.37
C SER A 567 16.47 -11.16 -10.10
N LEU A 568 17.29 -11.01 -9.05
CA LEU A 568 16.89 -10.34 -7.81
C LEU A 568 16.60 -8.85 -8.03
N LEU A 569 17.37 -8.15 -8.87
CA LEU A 569 17.08 -6.76 -9.23
C LEU A 569 15.70 -6.61 -9.87
N LEU A 570 15.28 -7.54 -10.74
CA LEU A 570 13.96 -7.52 -11.38
C LEU A 570 12.83 -8.00 -10.47
N LEU A 571 13.08 -8.99 -9.60
CA LEU A 571 12.08 -9.57 -8.69
C LEU A 571 11.86 -8.75 -7.41
N TYR A 572 12.79 -7.87 -7.03
CA TYR A 572 12.57 -6.89 -5.95
C TYR A 572 11.90 -5.58 -6.43
N LEU A 573 11.53 -5.46 -7.72
CA LEU A 573 10.82 -4.29 -8.24
C LEU A 573 9.38 -4.24 -7.71
N VAL A 574 9.10 -3.30 -6.80
CA VAL A 574 7.73 -2.97 -6.38
C VAL A 574 7.10 -2.04 -7.41
N ALA A 575 5.97 -2.44 -7.99
CA ALA A 575 5.37 -1.74 -9.13
C ALA A 575 4.35 -0.63 -8.76
N ASN A 576 4.34 -0.13 -7.51
CA ASN A 576 3.30 0.78 -7.00
C ASN A 576 3.78 1.88 -6.03
N GLN A 577 2.82 2.70 -5.59
CA GLN A 577 2.98 3.79 -4.62
C GLN A 577 2.45 3.45 -3.21
N ALA A 578 2.02 2.22 -2.91
CA ALA A 578 1.28 1.87 -1.68
C ALA A 578 1.99 2.27 -0.37
N GLY A 579 3.31 2.11 -0.28
CA GLY A 579 4.09 2.57 0.87
C GLY A 579 4.15 4.11 1.07
N LEU A 580 3.80 4.91 0.06
CA LEU A 580 3.52 6.35 0.20
C LEU A 580 2.08 6.58 0.71
N GLU A 581 1.08 5.88 0.18
CA GLU A 581 -0.31 5.94 0.67
C GLU A 581 -0.35 5.70 2.20
N HIS A 582 0.32 4.66 2.69
CA HIS A 582 0.46 4.37 4.13
C HIS A 582 1.13 5.49 4.93
N SER A 583 2.03 6.26 4.31
CA SER A 583 2.62 7.45 4.95
C SER A 583 1.63 8.62 4.97
N PHE A 584 0.76 8.74 3.96
CA PHE A 584 -0.26 9.78 3.84
C PHE A 584 -1.41 9.59 4.84
N SER A 585 -1.81 8.33 5.10
CA SER A 585 -2.72 7.97 6.21
C SER A 585 -2.21 8.47 7.56
N ASP A 586 -0.93 8.25 7.84
CA ASP A 586 -0.25 8.71 9.07
C ASP A 586 -0.13 10.25 9.13
N PHE A 587 0.08 10.93 7.99
CA PHE A 587 0.03 12.40 7.92
C PHE A 587 -1.35 12.95 8.24
N SER A 588 -2.43 12.33 7.76
CA SER A 588 -3.81 12.72 8.08
C SER A 588 -4.09 12.63 9.59
N ASN A 589 -3.63 11.54 10.24
CA ASN A 589 -3.73 11.37 11.69
C ASN A 589 -2.90 12.41 12.47
N LYS A 590 -1.69 12.71 12.01
CA LYS A 590 -0.75 13.65 12.68
C LYS A 590 -1.09 15.13 12.47
N LYS A 591 -1.53 15.51 11.26
CA LYS A 591 -1.87 16.89 10.83
C LYS A 591 -3.39 17.06 10.64
N ASN A 592 -4.16 16.49 11.56
CA ASN A 592 -5.61 16.68 11.67
C ASN A 592 -6.00 18.13 12.03
N LYS A 593 -7.31 18.44 11.98
CA LYS A 593 -7.85 19.79 12.24
C LYS A 593 -7.38 20.42 13.58
N LYS A 594 -7.21 19.63 14.64
CA LYS A 594 -6.69 20.09 15.95
C LYS A 594 -5.17 20.36 15.92
N ARG A 595 -4.41 19.67 15.04
CA ARG A 595 -2.94 19.72 14.92
C ARG A 595 -2.43 20.47 13.67
N ASN A 596 -3.31 21.19 12.97
CA ASN A 596 -3.06 21.94 11.72
C ASN A 596 -1.81 22.86 11.66
N ARG A 597 -1.17 23.21 12.78
CA ARG A 597 0.04 24.04 12.82
C ARG A 597 1.36 23.25 12.66
N LEU A 598 1.31 21.94 12.42
CA LEU A 598 2.49 21.10 12.20
C LEU A 598 3.20 21.44 10.87
N GLY A 599 4.51 21.70 10.93
CA GLY A 599 5.38 21.94 9.76
C GLY A 599 5.96 20.64 9.17
N LEU A 600 6.27 20.65 7.87
CA LEU A 600 6.62 19.44 7.10
C LEU A 600 7.83 18.69 7.66
N THR A 601 8.92 19.36 7.98
CA THR A 601 10.14 18.73 8.56
C THR A 601 9.82 17.93 9.82
N LYS A 602 8.97 18.48 10.70
CA LYS A 602 8.55 17.80 11.93
C LYS A 602 7.57 16.65 11.66
N MET A 603 6.72 16.78 10.64
CA MET A 603 5.84 15.71 10.17
C MET A 603 6.66 14.52 9.66
N ALA A 604 7.68 14.78 8.81
CA ALA A 604 8.63 13.78 8.31
C ALA A 604 9.30 13.02 9.46
N GLN A 605 9.88 13.75 10.43
CA GLN A 605 10.51 13.17 11.61
C GLN A 605 9.53 12.30 12.43
N GLN A 606 8.29 12.76 12.64
CA GLN A 606 7.29 11.98 13.36
C GLN A 606 6.87 10.71 12.61
N THR A 607 6.74 10.75 11.28
CA THR A 607 6.41 9.56 10.48
C THR A 607 7.57 8.58 10.42
N LYS A 608 8.81 9.06 10.23
CA LYS A 608 10.02 8.22 10.29
C LYS A 608 10.12 7.48 11.63
N VAL A 609 10.02 8.19 12.76
CA VAL A 609 10.10 7.58 14.11
C VAL A 609 8.94 6.63 14.39
N THR A 610 7.67 7.00 14.09
CA THR A 610 6.54 6.08 14.31
C THR A 610 6.65 4.80 13.49
N ARG A 611 7.10 4.89 12.24
CA ARG A 611 7.15 3.73 11.35
C ARG A 611 8.34 2.82 11.66
N ASP A 612 9.45 3.38 12.11
CA ASP A 612 10.57 2.63 12.69
C ASP A 612 10.16 1.87 13.96
N LEU A 613 9.49 2.55 14.90
CA LEU A 613 8.96 1.91 16.12
C LEU A 613 7.96 0.80 15.80
N ARG A 614 7.03 1.00 14.85
CA ARG A 614 6.11 -0.06 14.40
C ARG A 614 6.86 -1.27 13.82
N ASN A 615 7.86 -1.04 12.97
CA ASN A 615 8.70 -2.13 12.45
C ASN A 615 9.39 -2.91 13.58
N LYS A 616 10.03 -2.21 14.51
CA LYS A 616 10.70 -2.81 15.67
C LYS A 616 9.72 -3.54 16.60
N GLN A 617 8.49 -3.04 16.78
CA GLN A 617 7.42 -3.74 17.50
C GLN A 617 6.97 -5.04 16.80
N TYR A 618 6.89 -5.05 15.46
CA TYR A 618 6.60 -6.29 14.70
C TYR A 618 7.79 -7.28 14.74
N GLU A 619 9.03 -6.79 14.72
CA GLU A 619 10.26 -7.60 14.80
C GLU A 619 10.48 -8.16 16.22
N GLU A 620 10.09 -7.42 17.27
CA GLU A 620 10.08 -7.85 18.68
C GLU A 620 8.87 -8.73 19.06
N GLY A 621 7.88 -8.89 18.18
CA GLY A 621 6.64 -9.62 18.46
C GLY A 621 5.71 -8.92 19.48
N LEU A 622 5.88 -7.62 19.69
CA LEU A 622 5.07 -6.78 20.60
C LEU A 622 3.81 -6.22 19.93
N ALA A 623 3.73 -6.30 18.61
CA ALA A 623 2.53 -6.03 17.83
C ALA A 623 2.36 -7.15 16.79
N GLU A 624 1.12 -7.56 16.55
CA GLU A 624 0.81 -8.49 15.47
C GLU A 624 0.73 -7.73 14.14
N LYS A 625 1.38 -8.25 13.09
CA LYS A 625 1.11 -7.79 11.74
C LYS A 625 -0.28 -8.28 11.36
N ARG A 626 -1.20 -7.37 11.08
CA ARG A 626 -2.50 -7.71 10.52
C ARG A 626 -2.29 -8.33 9.13
N ASP A 627 -2.93 -9.47 8.89
CA ASP A 627 -2.85 -10.15 7.61
C ASP A 627 -3.50 -9.34 6.46
N GLY A 628 -3.13 -9.68 5.24
CA GLY A 628 -3.60 -9.00 4.04
C GLY A 628 -5.05 -9.37 3.73
N ARG A 629 -5.92 -8.36 3.56
CA ARG A 629 -7.37 -8.55 3.39
C ARG A 629 -7.73 -9.52 2.27
N THR A 630 -8.24 -10.68 2.68
CA THR A 630 -8.80 -11.75 1.84
C THR A 630 -10.26 -11.41 1.46
N ASN A 631 -10.44 -10.39 0.61
CA ASN A 631 -11.77 -9.99 0.10
C ASN A 631 -12.48 -11.06 -0.78
N HIS A 632 -11.90 -12.26 -0.90
CA HIS A 632 -12.19 -13.29 -1.90
C HIS A 632 -11.82 -14.66 -1.32
N SER A 633 -12.50 -15.74 -1.75
CA SER A 633 -12.16 -17.07 -1.26
C SER A 633 -10.79 -17.52 -1.77
N GLU A 634 -10.05 -18.31 -0.97
CA GLU A 634 -8.76 -18.87 -1.42
C GLU A 634 -8.90 -19.68 -2.71
N GLU A 635 -10.04 -20.34 -2.93
CA GLU A 635 -10.30 -21.12 -4.14
C GLU A 635 -10.49 -20.24 -5.37
N GLN A 636 -11.23 -19.13 -5.26
CA GLN A 636 -11.35 -18.14 -6.33
C GLN A 636 -9.99 -17.48 -6.63
N VAL A 637 -9.25 -17.06 -5.60
CA VAL A 637 -7.90 -16.49 -5.74
C VAL A 637 -6.96 -17.48 -6.46
N LYS A 638 -6.99 -18.76 -6.09
CA LYS A 638 -6.19 -19.82 -6.74
C LYS A 638 -6.64 -20.06 -8.18
N LEU A 639 -7.94 -20.11 -8.46
CA LEU A 639 -8.50 -20.30 -9.80
C LEU A 639 -8.13 -19.17 -10.77
N LEU A 640 -8.04 -17.95 -10.27
CA LEU A 640 -7.77 -16.74 -11.07
C LEU A 640 -6.28 -16.44 -11.22
N LEU A 641 -5.46 -16.70 -10.19
CA LEU A 641 -4.00 -16.59 -10.28
C LEU A 641 -3.37 -17.75 -11.06
N ALA A 642 -3.94 -18.95 -10.97
CA ALA A 642 -3.55 -20.07 -11.80
C ALA A 642 -4.17 -19.94 -13.20
N VAL A 643 -3.62 -19.04 -14.04
CA VAL A 643 -3.95 -18.86 -15.48
C VAL A 643 -4.30 -20.23 -16.10
N PRO A 644 -5.59 -20.53 -16.33
CA PRO A 644 -5.99 -21.91 -16.60
C PRO A 644 -5.57 -22.40 -17.98
N CYS A 645 -5.51 -23.73 -18.15
CA CYS A 645 -5.86 -24.29 -19.45
C CYS A 645 -7.38 -24.10 -19.61
N TYR A 646 -7.82 -23.18 -20.48
CA TYR A 646 -9.21 -22.73 -20.59
C TYR A 646 -10.15 -23.82 -21.16
N ALA A 647 -10.51 -24.78 -20.31
CA ALA A 647 -11.43 -25.88 -20.61
C ALA A 647 -12.32 -26.29 -19.41
N GLU A 648 -11.88 -26.06 -18.16
CA GLU A 648 -12.54 -26.63 -16.96
C GLU A 648 -13.39 -25.62 -16.16
N ALA A 649 -13.30 -24.32 -16.44
CA ALA A 649 -13.98 -23.25 -15.70
C ALA A 649 -15.41 -22.95 -16.20
N LEU A 650 -16.26 -23.97 -16.35
CA LEU A 650 -17.58 -23.84 -17.00
C LEU A 650 -18.80 -24.34 -16.19
N LEU A 651 -18.63 -24.85 -14.97
CA LEU A 651 -19.73 -25.42 -14.16
C LEU A 651 -19.50 -25.28 -12.63
N SER A 652 -20.35 -24.51 -11.93
CA SER A 652 -21.01 -24.80 -10.61
C SER A 652 -21.33 -23.52 -9.81
N ASP A 653 -22.50 -23.50 -9.15
CA ASP A 653 -23.12 -22.31 -8.55
C ASP A 653 -23.18 -22.30 -6.99
N THR A 654 -23.71 -21.20 -6.43
CA THR A 654 -24.49 -21.02 -5.15
C THR A 654 -23.84 -20.86 -3.75
N ASP A 655 -24.34 -19.80 -3.06
CA ASP A 655 -24.65 -19.57 -1.61
C ASP A 655 -23.53 -19.44 -0.51
N ASP A 656 -23.65 -18.67 0.62
CA ASP A 656 -24.34 -17.37 0.96
C ASP A 656 -23.99 -16.80 2.41
N SER A 657 -24.32 -15.51 2.71
CA SER A 657 -24.63 -14.86 4.04
C SER A 657 -23.64 -13.99 4.91
N ASP A 658 -23.98 -12.67 5.00
CA ASP A 658 -23.92 -11.63 6.10
C ASP A 658 -22.68 -11.44 7.07
N ALA A 659 -22.32 -10.32 7.76
CA ALA A 659 -23.00 -9.23 8.54
C ALA A 659 -22.28 -7.82 8.46
N GLU A 660 -22.78 -6.74 9.12
CA GLU A 660 -22.14 -5.38 9.22
C GLU A 660 -22.63 -4.45 10.40
N VAL A 661 -21.90 -3.35 10.68
CA VAL A 661 -22.26 -2.17 11.54
C VAL A 661 -22.06 -0.78 10.84
N THR A 662 -22.48 0.32 11.48
CA THR A 662 -22.90 1.64 10.92
C THR A 662 -21.88 2.81 10.79
N GLU A 663 -22.28 3.89 10.08
CA GLU A 663 -21.44 5.01 9.58
C GLU A 663 -21.00 6.13 10.56
N ARG A 664 -19.88 6.80 10.21
CA ARG A 664 -19.55 8.21 10.53
C ARG A 664 -19.47 9.03 9.23
N ALA A 665 -19.76 10.34 9.26
CA ALA A 665 -19.85 11.22 8.08
C ALA A 665 -18.74 11.00 7.03
N SER A 666 -19.11 10.49 5.84
CA SER A 666 -18.27 9.51 5.14
C SER A 666 -17.75 9.91 3.75
N VAL A 667 -16.66 9.26 3.35
CA VAL A 667 -15.89 9.42 2.08
C VAL A 667 -16.57 8.70 0.90
N LEU A 668 -17.90 8.63 0.91
CA LEU A 668 -18.66 7.68 0.11
C LEU A 668 -19.44 8.39 -1.00
N VAL A 669 -19.73 7.67 -2.08
CA VAL A 669 -20.53 8.20 -3.19
C VAL A 669 -21.99 8.25 -2.74
N LYS A 670 -22.54 9.44 -2.48
CA LYS A 670 -23.88 9.61 -1.89
C LYS A 670 -25.00 9.96 -2.88
N SER A 671 -24.72 10.02 -4.19
CA SER A 671 -25.72 10.31 -5.23
C SER A 671 -25.19 10.01 -6.64
N LYS A 672 -26.10 9.89 -7.64
CA LYS A 672 -25.71 9.85 -9.06
C LYS A 672 -24.94 11.10 -9.48
N ALA A 673 -25.23 12.28 -8.91
CA ALA A 673 -24.48 13.50 -9.21
C ALA A 673 -23.00 13.41 -8.75
N ALA A 674 -22.74 12.88 -7.54
CA ALA A 674 -21.39 12.64 -7.06
C ALA A 674 -20.65 11.58 -7.88
N TRP A 675 -21.35 10.49 -8.24
CA TRP A 675 -20.83 9.44 -9.11
C TRP A 675 -20.47 9.96 -10.51
N ARG A 676 -21.35 10.78 -11.11
CA ARG A 676 -21.11 11.42 -12.41
C ARG A 676 -19.96 12.41 -12.36
N LYS A 677 -19.78 13.21 -11.29
CA LYS A 677 -18.57 14.06 -11.15
C LYS A 677 -17.29 13.21 -11.08
N GLN A 678 -17.30 12.09 -10.34
CA GLN A 678 -16.13 11.21 -10.23
C GLN A 678 -15.82 10.46 -11.53
N THR A 679 -16.82 9.84 -12.15
CA THR A 679 -16.64 9.13 -13.42
C THR A 679 -16.32 10.08 -14.57
N ALA A 680 -16.85 11.31 -14.57
CA ALA A 680 -16.42 12.36 -15.50
C ALA A 680 -14.95 12.75 -15.29
N LYS A 681 -14.48 12.91 -14.03
CA LYS A 681 -13.07 13.17 -13.72
C LYS A 681 -12.17 12.03 -14.25
N TRP A 682 -12.50 10.76 -13.98
CA TRP A 682 -11.76 9.63 -14.55
C TRP A 682 -11.83 9.61 -16.09
N GLN A 683 -12.96 10.01 -16.68
CA GLN A 683 -13.08 10.13 -18.14
C GLN A 683 -12.36 11.36 -18.72
N GLU A 684 -11.98 12.34 -17.90
CA GLU A 684 -11.14 13.50 -18.24
C GLU A 684 -9.67 13.13 -18.21
N GLU A 685 -9.20 12.51 -17.10
CA GLU A 685 -7.88 11.87 -16.98
C GLU A 685 -7.62 10.94 -18.19
N LEU A 686 -8.62 10.13 -18.56
CA LEU A 686 -8.58 9.27 -19.75
C LEU A 686 -8.66 10.00 -21.10
N ARG A 687 -9.22 11.22 -21.18
CA ARG A 687 -9.27 12.04 -22.41
C ARG A 687 -7.96 12.80 -22.62
N GLU A 688 -7.38 13.37 -21.57
CA GLU A 688 -6.04 13.98 -21.60
C GLU A 688 -5.00 12.95 -22.07
N GLU A 689 -5.01 11.75 -21.47
CA GLU A 689 -4.20 10.61 -21.93
C GLU A 689 -4.40 10.28 -23.42
N GLU A 690 -5.60 10.49 -23.96
CA GLU A 690 -5.94 10.18 -25.35
C GLU A 690 -5.50 11.26 -26.32
N LEU A 691 -5.73 12.54 -26.00
CA LEU A 691 -5.28 13.70 -26.78
C LEU A 691 -3.75 13.82 -26.86
N GLU A 692 -3.01 13.60 -25.76
CA GLU A 692 -1.54 13.61 -25.80
C GLU A 692 -0.98 12.57 -26.79
N ARG A 693 -1.55 11.37 -26.80
CA ARG A 693 -1.13 10.28 -27.69
C ARG A 693 -1.52 10.53 -29.16
N GLU A 694 -2.60 11.25 -29.43
CA GLU A 694 -2.99 11.64 -30.78
C GLU A 694 -2.07 12.74 -31.32
N ALA A 695 -1.67 13.69 -30.47
CA ALA A 695 -0.61 14.65 -30.79
C ALA A 695 0.74 13.96 -31.07
N GLU A 696 1.15 13.00 -30.23
CA GLU A 696 2.37 12.18 -30.45
C GLU A 696 2.28 11.34 -31.74
N GLY A 697 1.14 10.71 -32.01
CA GLY A 697 0.92 9.91 -33.22
C GLY A 697 1.00 10.72 -34.51
N SER A 698 0.61 12.01 -34.47
CA SER A 698 0.74 12.92 -35.63
C SER A 698 2.20 13.21 -36.00
N ALA A 699 3.15 13.01 -35.09
CA ALA A 699 4.59 13.24 -35.28
C ALA A 699 5.39 11.98 -35.67
N GLY A 700 4.75 10.80 -35.74
CA GLY A 700 5.41 9.51 -35.95
C GLY A 700 4.56 8.55 -36.77
N ARG A 701 4.35 8.87 -38.06
CA ARG A 701 3.46 8.13 -38.95
C ARG A 701 4.23 7.23 -39.93
N GLU A 702 4.30 5.94 -39.62
CA GLU A 702 4.49 4.78 -40.53
C GLU A 702 4.71 3.50 -39.68
N ASP A 703 3.62 2.87 -39.24
CA ASP A 703 3.52 1.47 -38.74
C ASP A 703 2.02 1.21 -38.40
N GLU A 704 1.16 1.28 -39.42
CA GLU A 704 -0.22 0.77 -39.37
C GLU A 704 -0.19 -0.68 -39.93
N ASP A 705 -0.18 -1.68 -39.03
CA ASP A 705 -0.29 -3.10 -39.40
C ASP A 705 -1.74 -3.42 -39.82
N ASP A 706 -2.07 -3.24 -41.11
CA ASP A 706 -3.36 -3.64 -41.70
C ASP A 706 -3.43 -5.16 -41.95
N ASP A 707 -4.21 -5.87 -41.12
CA ASP A 707 -4.53 -7.31 -41.26
C ASP A 707 -5.58 -7.57 -42.39
N GLU A 708 -5.26 -7.33 -43.66
CA GLU A 708 -6.01 -7.89 -44.81
C GLU A 708 -5.11 -8.50 -45.91
N GLU A 709 -4.99 -9.84 -45.93
CA GLU A 709 -4.42 -10.58 -47.06
C GLU A 709 -5.45 -10.78 -48.19
N LEU A 710 -5.25 -10.17 -49.36
CA LEU A 710 -5.71 -10.73 -50.64
C LEU A 710 -4.62 -10.58 -51.74
N PRO A 711 -4.43 -11.57 -52.62
CA PRO A 711 -3.21 -11.67 -53.43
C PRO A 711 -3.35 -11.19 -54.88
N SER A 712 -2.28 -10.61 -55.44
CA SER A 712 -1.73 -11.08 -56.74
C SER A 712 -0.38 -10.45 -57.13
N THR A 713 0.44 -11.31 -57.74
CA THR A 713 1.62 -11.08 -58.60
C THR A 713 1.90 -9.68 -59.16
N VAL A 714 3.13 -9.16 -58.98
CA VAL A 714 4.16 -8.97 -60.04
C VAL A 714 5.56 -9.02 -59.37
N SER A 715 6.56 -9.58 -60.06
CA SER A 715 7.94 -9.70 -59.57
C SER A 715 8.91 -8.71 -60.24
N VAL A 716 9.63 -7.92 -59.43
CA VAL A 716 10.83 -7.15 -59.83
C VAL A 716 11.87 -7.21 -58.70
N PRO A 717 13.14 -7.56 -58.96
CA PRO A 717 14.14 -7.74 -57.90
C PRO A 717 14.79 -6.42 -57.46
N ALA A 718 14.99 -6.27 -56.15
CA ALA A 718 15.76 -5.18 -55.55
C ALA A 718 16.82 -5.73 -54.57
N ALA A 719 17.93 -5.01 -54.43
CA ALA A 719 19.15 -5.47 -53.76
C ALA A 719 18.97 -5.82 -52.25
N PRO A 720 19.78 -6.76 -51.71
CA PRO A 720 19.63 -7.22 -50.33
C PRO A 720 19.98 -6.14 -49.30
N ARG A 721 18.95 -5.45 -48.79
CA ARG A 721 19.05 -4.67 -47.55
C ARG A 721 19.34 -5.65 -46.41
N LEU A 722 20.44 -5.45 -45.67
CA LEU A 722 20.67 -6.20 -44.43
C LEU A 722 19.48 -5.97 -43.49
N ARG A 723 18.77 -7.04 -43.12
CA ARG A 723 17.76 -6.98 -42.07
C ARG A 723 18.45 -6.56 -40.77
N ARG A 724 18.25 -5.32 -40.33
CA ARG A 724 18.35 -5.00 -38.89
C ARG A 724 17.42 -5.97 -38.17
N SER A 725 17.89 -6.57 -37.08
CA SER A 725 16.98 -7.35 -36.23
C SER A 725 15.87 -6.40 -35.76
N ARG A 726 14.62 -6.69 -36.13
CA ARG A 726 13.49 -6.14 -35.39
C ARG A 726 13.62 -6.66 -33.94
N SER A 727 13.35 -5.80 -32.96
CA SER A 727 13.20 -6.25 -31.58
C SER A 727 11.95 -7.14 -31.48
N TRP A 728 11.91 -8.01 -30.48
CA TRP A 728 10.70 -8.74 -30.12
C TRP A 728 9.63 -7.82 -29.50
N PHE A 729 10.02 -6.60 -29.08
CA PHE A 729 9.13 -5.59 -28.55
C PHE A 729 8.74 -4.53 -29.61
N PRO A 730 7.49 -4.01 -29.58
CA PRO A 730 6.41 -4.36 -28.66
C PRO A 730 5.70 -5.67 -29.04
N VAL A 731 5.28 -6.43 -28.04
CA VAL A 731 4.49 -7.68 -28.20
C VAL A 731 3.09 -7.51 -27.57
N THR A 732 2.11 -8.29 -28.03
CA THR A 732 0.73 -8.23 -27.51
C THR A 732 0.41 -9.39 -26.55
N LEU A 733 -0.47 -9.14 -25.57
CA LEU A 733 -0.99 -10.18 -24.68
C LEU A 733 -1.69 -11.33 -25.44
N ALA A 734 -2.26 -11.06 -26.62
CA ALA A 734 -2.90 -12.07 -27.45
C ALA A 734 -1.88 -13.02 -28.13
N ASN A 735 -0.63 -12.58 -28.30
CA ASN A 735 0.45 -13.42 -28.79
C ASN A 735 1.05 -14.17 -27.60
N LEU A 736 1.40 -13.46 -26.53
CA LEU A 736 2.03 -14.04 -25.33
C LEU A 736 1.18 -15.12 -24.65
N PHE A 737 -0.12 -14.89 -24.47
CA PHE A 737 -1.00 -15.71 -23.65
C PHE A 737 -2.17 -16.35 -24.43
N GLY A 738 -2.16 -16.23 -25.76
CA GLY A 738 -3.21 -16.76 -26.63
C GLY A 738 -2.82 -18.06 -27.35
N GLY A 739 -3.83 -18.87 -27.67
CA GLY A 739 -3.67 -20.17 -28.33
C GLY A 739 -3.94 -21.34 -27.37
N THR A 740 -3.59 -22.54 -27.81
CA THR A 740 -3.43 -23.70 -26.94
C THR A 740 -2.17 -23.58 -26.09
N VAL A 741 -2.03 -24.48 -25.11
CA VAL A 741 -0.83 -24.60 -24.26
C VAL A 741 -0.18 -25.95 -24.53
N SER A 742 0.99 -25.94 -25.16
CA SER A 742 1.83 -27.15 -25.28
C SER A 742 2.27 -27.65 -23.90
N ARG A 743 1.70 -28.77 -23.46
CA ARG A 743 2.01 -29.42 -22.18
C ARG A 743 3.29 -30.27 -22.25
N PRO A 744 4.26 -30.08 -21.34
CA PRO A 744 5.09 -31.18 -20.85
C PRO A 744 4.22 -32.25 -20.17
N ILE A 745 4.60 -33.52 -20.28
CA ILE A 745 3.74 -34.64 -19.91
C ILE A 745 3.82 -34.94 -18.40
N GLY A 746 2.67 -34.84 -17.72
CA GLY A 746 2.30 -35.75 -16.63
C GLY A 746 2.50 -35.31 -15.17
N LYS A 747 1.41 -34.88 -14.53
CA LYS A 747 1.07 -35.16 -13.11
C LYS A 747 -0.44 -34.88 -12.89
N PRO A 748 -1.17 -35.69 -12.11
CA PRO A 748 -2.57 -35.41 -11.75
C PRO A 748 -2.68 -34.44 -10.57
N ALA A 749 -3.67 -33.56 -10.58
CA ALA A 749 -3.93 -32.65 -9.46
C ALA A 749 -4.55 -33.37 -8.24
N ARG A 750 -4.12 -32.99 -7.03
CA ARG A 750 -4.75 -33.40 -5.77
C ARG A 750 -5.81 -32.36 -5.38
N ARG A 751 -6.99 -32.82 -4.95
CA ARG A 751 -8.02 -31.97 -4.29
C ARG A 751 -7.66 -31.75 -2.80
N PRO A 752 -7.66 -30.51 -2.29
CA PRO A 752 -7.60 -30.23 -0.85
C PRO A 752 -8.93 -29.68 -0.30
N ARG A 753 -9.57 -30.48 0.55
CA ARG A 753 -10.36 -30.11 1.75
C ARG A 753 -11.03 -28.72 1.85
N VAL A 754 -12.37 -28.74 1.90
CA VAL A 754 -13.26 -27.63 2.32
C VAL A 754 -12.89 -27.10 3.72
N VAL A 755 -13.01 -25.78 3.91
CA VAL A 755 -12.96 -25.04 5.19
C VAL A 755 -14.18 -24.10 5.25
N SER A 756 -14.76 -23.86 6.42
CA SER A 756 -16.02 -23.11 6.57
C SER A 756 -15.84 -21.59 6.55
N GLU A 757 -16.85 -20.90 6.00
CA GLU A 757 -16.95 -19.43 5.89
C GLU A 757 -16.91 -18.72 7.24
N GLU A 758 -17.28 -19.43 8.32
CA GLU A 758 -17.20 -19.00 9.71
C GLU A 758 -15.80 -18.51 10.10
N ALA A 759 -14.73 -19.07 9.52
CA ALA A 759 -13.36 -18.60 9.72
C ALA A 759 -13.10 -17.23 9.08
N LEU A 760 -13.64 -16.99 7.87
CA LEU A 760 -13.55 -15.72 7.14
C LEU A 760 -14.32 -14.61 7.87
N TYR A 761 -15.43 -14.98 8.53
CA TYR A 761 -16.29 -14.06 9.27
C TYR A 761 -15.68 -13.57 10.60
N MET A 762 -14.92 -14.42 11.31
CA MET A 762 -14.30 -14.07 12.59
C MET A 762 -13.20 -12.99 12.48
N GLU A 763 -12.48 -12.91 11.36
CA GLU A 763 -11.46 -11.87 11.14
C GLU A 763 -12.08 -10.48 10.92
N LEU A 764 -13.27 -10.43 10.29
CA LEU A 764 -14.01 -9.19 10.03
C LEU A 764 -14.57 -8.57 11.30
N LEU A 765 -15.09 -9.39 12.23
CA LEU A 765 -15.55 -8.91 13.55
C LEU A 765 -14.43 -8.22 14.35
N GLY A 766 -13.17 -8.62 14.17
CA GLY A 766 -12.02 -7.94 14.77
C GLY A 766 -11.79 -6.51 14.25
N ALA A 767 -12.31 -6.15 13.07
CA ALA A 767 -12.29 -4.78 12.58
C ALA A 767 -13.35 -3.90 13.25
N GLU A 768 -14.54 -4.47 13.49
CA GLU A 768 -15.75 -3.77 13.94
C GLU A 768 -15.71 -3.34 15.41
N HIS A 769 -14.70 -3.80 16.16
CA HIS A 769 -14.39 -3.38 17.52
C HIS A 769 -13.01 -2.69 17.66
N SER A 770 -12.37 -2.32 16.54
CA SER A 770 -11.13 -1.53 16.56
C SER A 770 -11.42 -0.02 16.47
N GLU A 771 -10.92 0.78 17.43
CA GLU A 771 -11.24 2.22 17.54
C GLU A 771 -10.53 3.14 16.51
N GLU A 772 -9.76 2.62 15.54
CA GLU A 772 -9.13 3.46 14.52
C GLU A 772 -10.16 3.94 13.48
N GLU A 773 -10.29 5.28 13.34
CA GLU A 773 -11.17 5.87 12.31
C GLU A 773 -10.76 5.40 10.89
N PRO A 774 -11.72 5.18 9.97
CA PRO A 774 -11.41 4.70 8.63
C PRO A 774 -10.46 5.66 7.91
N ASP A 775 -9.32 5.12 7.45
CA ASP A 775 -8.21 5.91 6.88
C ASP A 775 -8.66 6.88 5.76
N ALA A 776 -8.01 8.03 5.69
CA ALA A 776 -8.49 9.23 5.02
C ALA A 776 -7.55 9.74 3.90
N GLY A 777 -7.05 8.85 3.04
CA GLY A 777 -6.46 9.17 1.73
C GLY A 777 -7.51 9.73 0.75
N ALA A 778 -7.97 10.95 1.00
CA ALA A 778 -9.17 11.52 0.39
C ALA A 778 -9.10 13.05 0.13
N LEU A 779 -7.90 13.61 -0.03
CA LEU A 779 -7.68 15.03 -0.33
C LEU A 779 -6.96 15.27 -1.68
N GLU A 780 -6.85 14.23 -2.50
CA GLU A 780 -5.88 14.13 -3.60
C GLU A 780 -6.53 14.26 -4.99
N GLY A 781 -6.14 15.30 -5.73
CA GLY A 781 -6.52 15.55 -7.13
C GLY A 781 -8.01 15.88 -7.39
N SER A 782 -8.38 16.96 -8.07
CA SER A 782 -7.62 18.03 -8.75
C SER A 782 -8.01 19.40 -8.16
N GLY A 783 -7.32 20.46 -8.56
CA GLY A 783 -7.73 21.82 -8.23
C GLY A 783 -8.30 22.50 -9.47
N ASP A 784 -9.63 22.63 -9.52
CA ASP A 784 -10.38 23.58 -10.34
C ASP A 784 -11.80 23.75 -9.75
N ASP A 785 -11.87 24.48 -8.63
CA ASP A 785 -13.10 25.15 -8.16
C ASP A 785 -12.74 26.65 -8.09
N SER A 786 -12.80 27.34 -9.24
CA SER A 786 -12.75 28.81 -9.32
C SER A 786 -14.17 29.36 -9.18
N GLU A 787 -14.35 30.42 -8.41
CA GLU A 787 -15.66 30.95 -8.04
C GLU A 787 -16.25 31.86 -9.15
N GLU A 788 -17.44 31.49 -9.66
CA GLU A 788 -18.55 32.38 -10.05
C GLU A 788 -19.88 31.76 -9.60
#